data_AF-A0AA96Z2B3-F1
#
_entry.id   AF-A0AA96Z2B3-F1
#
_cell.length_a   1.000
_cell.length_b   1.000
_cell.length_c   1.000
_cell.angle_alpha   90.00
_cell.angle_beta   90.00
_cell.angle_gamma   90.00
#
_symmetry.space_group_name_H-M   'P 1'
#
loop_
_entity.id
_entity.type
_entity.pdbx_description
1 polymer ?
#
loop_
_entity_poly.entity_id
_entity_poly.type
_entity_poly.pdbx_seq_one_letter_code
_entity_poly.pdbx_strand_id
1 'polypeptide(L)'
;MKTTGVKVTLLSLVVSYSCALQAKNVSLGDTAVATGQHSTAVGEGSMALGNNMTAEQAQAAMKAQNALLQNRAQAHEQYMQTQALFDSKSLANSNILERQEAMKPLLQQQETLAGQRTAQQQQVTQAQQVADRMAQIYERNLGAVSQIVDENFVALWQQGQADRLAQEVKKRVEQDTSVSNDTQFYVSYVNAYIEAKTRSALVNETIKEKTGSQITTNYQGVALSPVLSAGHSDKAMLWSDAVTDSEQKKQLSRLHLNTAALKGVAGYQEELAKIALITSADGKKNLYQAYQKNARQQIEQGLTGVTEAGKQILSELYLDNIDEGTFNQMVSGIFTRYENQLNYLIQLDKVNSLSPDSPDYAKELQQLLVLESRPRDNTVGLNTNPEALKQKVDQYLQDNALSHTQAMSSQATQLKQQLSAEKAVTDQALKQAETQLSRLEKDLSALDTKLSDLRPTQSELENIRDLEKVKAELAQKQAEYQAADKALNEAQSTLSQGKQAVAVGDKSLALGEKSVALSVDARALAKNSVALGDGSLADRDNSVSVGREGQERFLTHVAAGIAKTDAVNKGQLDEERDARIAGDKQTLKQAMDYTDVSIQYSEAKINKRITEEQQARIEGEEQTLAAANRYTDETFGQVTHTVLDNARQYTDQRFSQLDNKISQVEKRANAGIAGVTAISSIPYVNSERFSFGMAMGHYRDAQAIATGVQYKPTANTNVRLNASWNNGGDTSIGAGFAVGW
;
A
#
# COMPACT_ATOMS: atom_id res chain seq x y z
N MET A 1 31.18 -98.17 -128.03
CA MET A 1 32.23 -97.13 -128.21
C MET A 1 32.08 -96.16 -127.04
N LYS A 2 33.09 -95.95 -126.18
CA LYS A 2 34.29 -95.10 -126.31
C LYS A 2 34.01 -93.58 -126.08
N THR A 3 34.36 -93.13 -124.86
CA THR A 3 35.05 -91.86 -124.48
C THR A 3 34.44 -90.45 -124.77
N THR A 4 34.14 -89.74 -123.66
CA THR A 4 34.45 -88.30 -123.33
C THR A 4 34.01 -87.12 -124.23
N GLY A 5 33.41 -86.05 -123.65
CA GLY A 5 33.14 -84.78 -124.38
C GLY A 5 32.42 -83.64 -123.62
N VAL A 6 33.09 -83.01 -122.65
CA VAL A 6 32.69 -81.90 -121.74
C VAL A 6 31.96 -80.64 -122.34
N LYS A 7 31.12 -79.98 -121.49
CA LYS A 7 30.74 -78.52 -121.35
C LYS A 7 29.32 -77.99 -121.73
N VAL A 8 28.58 -77.53 -120.69
CA VAL A 8 27.99 -76.16 -120.49
C VAL A 8 27.09 -75.58 -121.60
N THR A 9 25.81 -75.20 -121.40
CA THR A 9 24.98 -74.88 -120.20
C THR A 9 23.45 -75.13 -120.48
N LEU A 10 22.36 -74.54 -119.93
CA LEU A 10 22.06 -73.39 -119.02
C LEU A 10 20.64 -73.56 -118.37
N LEU A 11 20.38 -72.79 -117.30
CA LEU A 11 19.08 -72.28 -116.79
C LEU A 11 17.94 -73.25 -116.37
N SER A 12 17.87 -73.55 -115.07
CA SER A 12 16.60 -73.50 -114.31
C SER A 12 16.86 -73.18 -112.83
N LEU A 13 16.57 -71.95 -112.41
CA LEU A 13 16.75 -71.51 -111.01
C LEU A 13 15.53 -71.92 -110.18
N VAL A 14 15.58 -73.08 -109.53
CA VAL A 14 14.56 -73.48 -108.55
C VAL A 14 14.99 -73.03 -107.16
N VAL A 15 14.50 -71.86 -106.72
CA VAL A 15 14.63 -71.40 -105.33
C VAL A 15 13.63 -72.19 -104.48
N SER A 16 14.06 -73.34 -103.98
CA SER A 16 13.26 -74.21 -103.11
C SER A 16 13.15 -73.62 -101.71
N TYR A 17 12.01 -72.98 -101.40
CA TYR A 17 11.62 -72.66 -100.02
C TYR A 17 11.28 -73.97 -99.26
N SER A 18 12.30 -74.65 -98.75
CA SER A 18 12.18 -75.97 -98.10
C SER A 18 11.66 -75.87 -96.66
N CYS A 19 10.35 -75.69 -96.50
CA CYS A 19 9.68 -75.91 -95.22
C CYS A 19 9.56 -77.42 -94.94
N ALA A 20 10.27 -77.92 -93.93
CA ALA A 20 10.22 -79.31 -93.50
C ALA A 20 9.35 -79.50 -92.25
N LEU A 21 8.46 -80.50 -92.28
CA LEU A 21 7.36 -80.70 -91.33
C LEU A 21 7.43 -82.06 -90.59
N GLN A 22 8.64 -82.54 -90.27
CA GLN A 22 8.87 -83.84 -89.63
C GLN A 22 10.01 -83.77 -88.61
N ALA A 23 9.96 -84.62 -87.57
CA ALA A 23 10.97 -84.68 -86.51
C ALA A 23 12.36 -85.12 -87.05
N LYS A 24 13.43 -84.64 -86.39
CA LYS A 24 14.84 -84.86 -86.80
C LYS A 24 15.18 -84.35 -88.21
N ASN A 25 14.50 -83.29 -88.68
CA ASN A 25 14.87 -82.62 -89.92
C ASN A 25 16.10 -81.70 -89.76
N VAL A 26 16.75 -81.43 -90.88
CA VAL A 26 17.78 -80.39 -90.99
C VAL A 26 17.37 -79.47 -92.13
N SER A 27 17.17 -78.18 -91.85
CA SER A 27 16.85 -77.15 -92.84
C SER A 27 18.11 -76.34 -93.14
N LEU A 28 18.43 -76.20 -94.43
CA LEU A 28 19.72 -75.69 -94.91
C LEU A 28 19.50 -74.48 -95.83
N GLY A 29 20.16 -73.37 -95.54
CA GLY A 29 20.11 -72.14 -96.31
C GLY A 29 19.95 -70.90 -95.41
N ASP A 30 20.33 -69.75 -95.96
CA ASP A 30 20.22 -68.47 -95.24
C ASP A 30 18.73 -68.13 -95.04
N THR A 31 18.38 -67.65 -93.86
CA THR A 31 16.99 -67.49 -93.36
C THR A 31 16.15 -68.78 -93.30
N ALA A 32 16.74 -69.97 -93.44
CA ALA A 32 15.98 -71.23 -93.37
C ALA A 32 15.31 -71.44 -92.00
N VAL A 33 14.05 -71.89 -92.01
CA VAL A 33 13.30 -72.27 -90.80
C VAL A 33 13.21 -73.79 -90.72
N ALA A 34 13.61 -74.36 -89.58
CA ALA A 34 13.45 -75.78 -89.25
C ALA A 34 12.38 -75.93 -88.16
N THR A 35 11.47 -76.91 -88.30
CA THR A 35 10.38 -77.12 -87.31
C THR A 35 10.22 -78.59 -86.92
N GLY A 36 9.86 -78.84 -85.65
CA GLY A 36 9.62 -80.18 -85.09
C GLY A 36 10.64 -80.62 -84.04
N GLN A 37 10.41 -81.75 -83.36
CA GLN A 37 11.32 -82.27 -82.34
C GLN A 37 12.71 -82.58 -82.92
N HIS A 38 13.76 -82.13 -82.23
CA HIS A 38 15.16 -82.31 -82.65
C HIS A 38 15.46 -81.77 -84.06
N SER A 39 14.84 -80.66 -84.44
CA SER A 39 15.09 -79.95 -85.69
C SER A 39 16.36 -79.09 -85.62
N THR A 40 17.12 -79.03 -86.71
CA THR A 40 18.33 -78.18 -86.82
C THR A 40 18.22 -77.24 -88.02
N ALA A 41 18.51 -75.96 -87.83
CA ALA A 41 18.61 -74.98 -88.92
C ALA A 41 20.08 -74.56 -89.11
N VAL A 42 20.55 -74.45 -90.35
CA VAL A 42 21.94 -74.10 -90.68
C VAL A 42 22.01 -73.17 -91.88
N GLY A 43 22.51 -71.97 -91.66
CA GLY A 43 22.61 -70.86 -92.63
C GLY A 43 22.56 -69.51 -91.90
N GLU A 44 22.98 -68.42 -92.54
CA GLU A 44 23.00 -67.10 -91.93
C GLU A 44 21.56 -66.59 -91.69
N GLY A 45 21.26 -66.13 -90.46
CA GLY A 45 19.90 -65.74 -90.07
C GLY A 45 18.87 -66.89 -90.01
N SER A 46 19.30 -68.16 -90.03
CA SER A 46 18.39 -69.32 -89.92
C SER A 46 17.83 -69.53 -88.49
N MET A 47 16.66 -70.18 -88.38
CA MET A 47 15.91 -70.35 -87.13
C MET A 47 15.40 -71.78 -86.94
N ALA A 48 15.64 -72.38 -85.77
CA ALA A 48 15.04 -73.66 -85.36
C ALA A 48 13.89 -73.41 -84.35
N LEU A 49 12.69 -73.94 -84.65
CA LEU A 49 11.47 -73.77 -83.86
C LEU A 49 10.85 -75.14 -83.57
N GLY A 50 11.26 -75.78 -82.48
CA GLY A 50 10.93 -77.19 -82.24
C GLY A 50 10.84 -77.63 -80.79
N ASN A 51 9.65 -77.51 -80.18
CA ASN A 51 9.13 -78.40 -79.12
C ASN A 51 7.68 -78.03 -78.76
N ASN A 52 6.73 -78.32 -79.65
CA ASN A 52 5.30 -78.05 -79.40
C ASN A 52 4.60 -79.33 -78.88
N MET A 53 3.91 -79.23 -77.75
CA MET A 53 3.03 -80.27 -77.18
C MET A 53 1.80 -80.52 -78.06
N THR A 54 1.16 -81.69 -77.93
CA THR A 54 -0.14 -81.94 -78.58
C THR A 54 -1.22 -81.03 -78.01
N ALA A 55 -2.31 -80.82 -78.75
CA ALA A 55 -3.41 -79.96 -78.29
C ALA A 55 -3.99 -80.40 -76.93
N GLU A 56 -4.14 -81.71 -76.70
CA GLU A 56 -4.63 -82.26 -75.43
C GLU A 56 -3.60 -82.11 -74.30
N GLN A 57 -2.31 -82.32 -74.58
CA GLN A 57 -1.23 -82.09 -73.61
C GLN A 57 -1.16 -80.60 -73.23
N ALA A 58 -1.26 -79.70 -74.20
CA ALA A 58 -1.32 -78.26 -73.97
C ALA A 58 -2.57 -77.87 -73.17
N GLN A 59 -3.73 -78.45 -73.46
CA GLN A 59 -4.97 -78.15 -72.74
C GLN A 59 -4.97 -78.72 -71.30
N ALA A 60 -4.36 -79.88 -71.07
CA ALA A 60 -4.11 -80.42 -69.74
C ALA A 60 -3.10 -79.57 -68.94
N ALA A 61 -1.98 -79.20 -69.56
CA ALA A 61 -0.96 -78.34 -68.95
C ALA A 61 -1.50 -76.93 -68.63
N MET A 62 -2.23 -76.29 -69.56
CA MET A 62 -2.91 -75.02 -69.31
C MET A 62 -3.95 -75.14 -68.18
N LYS A 63 -4.66 -76.27 -68.06
CA LYS A 63 -5.61 -76.49 -66.95
C LYS A 63 -4.89 -76.64 -65.60
N ALA A 64 -3.77 -77.36 -65.55
CA ALA A 64 -2.94 -77.47 -64.35
C ALA A 64 -2.27 -76.14 -63.99
N GLN A 65 -1.73 -75.42 -64.98
CA GLN A 65 -1.12 -74.11 -64.79
C GLN A 65 -2.14 -73.05 -64.36
N ASN A 66 -3.37 -73.07 -64.88
CA ASN A 66 -4.46 -72.20 -64.41
C ASN A 66 -4.82 -72.48 -62.94
N ALA A 67 -4.79 -73.75 -62.49
CA ALA A 67 -5.01 -74.08 -61.08
C ALA A 67 -3.85 -73.59 -60.19
N LEU A 68 -2.60 -73.73 -60.64
CA LEU A 68 -1.43 -73.16 -59.95
C LEU A 68 -1.45 -71.63 -59.92
N LEU A 69 -1.89 -70.99 -61.01
CA LEU A 69 -2.03 -69.54 -61.11
C LEU A 69 -3.16 -69.01 -60.19
N GLN A 70 -4.29 -69.72 -60.09
CA GLN A 70 -5.34 -69.44 -59.13
C GLN A 70 -4.84 -69.59 -57.68
N ASN A 71 -4.07 -70.63 -57.39
CA ASN A 71 -3.46 -70.82 -56.07
C ASN A 71 -2.44 -69.71 -55.73
N ARG A 72 -1.54 -69.35 -56.66
CA ARG A 72 -0.64 -68.19 -56.52
C ARG A 72 -1.41 -66.90 -56.31
N ALA A 73 -2.51 -66.67 -57.04
CA ALA A 73 -3.33 -65.47 -56.90
C ALA A 73 -3.99 -65.39 -55.51
N GLN A 74 -4.54 -66.50 -55.01
CA GLN A 74 -5.13 -66.56 -53.66
C GLN A 74 -4.08 -66.39 -52.56
N ALA A 75 -2.91 -67.02 -52.69
CA ALA A 75 -1.79 -66.85 -51.75
C ALA A 75 -1.25 -65.40 -51.76
N HIS A 76 -1.16 -64.78 -52.94
CA HIS A 76 -0.76 -63.38 -53.08
C HIS A 76 -1.81 -62.42 -52.49
N GLU A 77 -3.11 -62.65 -52.74
CA GLU A 77 -4.19 -61.85 -52.16
C GLU A 77 -4.16 -61.92 -50.62
N GLN A 78 -4.02 -63.11 -50.04
CA GLN A 78 -3.88 -63.28 -48.59
C GLN A 78 -2.63 -62.60 -48.05
N TYR A 79 -1.46 -62.76 -48.71
CA TYR A 79 -0.24 -62.07 -48.33
C TYR A 79 -0.41 -60.54 -48.35
N MET A 80 -1.03 -59.97 -49.40
CA MET A 80 -1.28 -58.53 -49.50
C MET A 80 -2.29 -58.02 -48.46
N GLN A 81 -3.31 -58.82 -48.10
CA GLN A 81 -4.24 -58.50 -47.01
C GLN A 81 -3.54 -58.48 -45.65
N THR A 82 -2.71 -59.49 -45.34
CA THR A 82 -1.92 -59.53 -44.10
C THR A 82 -0.84 -58.44 -44.07
N GLN A 83 -0.24 -58.10 -45.21
CA GLN A 83 0.73 -57.00 -45.34
C GLN A 83 0.08 -55.65 -45.02
N ALA A 84 -1.09 -55.34 -45.61
CA ALA A 84 -1.81 -54.11 -45.31
C ALA A 84 -2.25 -54.02 -43.83
N LEU A 85 -2.62 -55.14 -43.21
CA LEU A 85 -2.92 -55.21 -41.78
C LEU A 85 -1.67 -55.00 -40.91
N PHE A 86 -0.53 -55.56 -41.30
CA PHE A 86 0.77 -55.35 -40.66
C PHE A 86 1.18 -53.89 -40.74
N ASP A 87 1.16 -53.29 -41.94
CA ASP A 87 1.56 -51.89 -42.17
C ASP A 87 0.69 -50.92 -41.36
N SER A 88 -0.63 -51.16 -41.32
CA SER A 88 -1.57 -50.37 -40.51
C SER A 88 -1.29 -50.47 -39.01
N LYS A 89 -1.02 -51.68 -38.47
CA LYS A 89 -0.68 -51.86 -37.05
C LYS A 89 0.74 -51.37 -36.73
N SER A 90 1.67 -51.44 -37.68
CA SER A 90 3.05 -50.94 -37.56
C SER A 90 3.09 -49.41 -37.48
N LEU A 91 2.32 -48.72 -38.33
CA LEU A 91 2.12 -47.27 -38.26
C LEU A 91 1.48 -46.85 -36.93
N ALA A 92 0.44 -47.56 -36.48
CA ALA A 92 -0.16 -47.31 -35.18
C ALA A 92 0.84 -47.49 -34.01
N ASN A 93 1.72 -48.50 -34.10
CA ASN A 93 2.81 -48.71 -33.14
C ASN A 93 3.86 -47.58 -33.16
N SER A 94 4.23 -47.06 -34.33
CA SER A 94 5.12 -45.87 -34.44
C SER A 94 4.53 -44.67 -33.70
N ASN A 95 3.24 -44.38 -33.94
CA ASN A 95 2.53 -43.28 -33.29
C ASN A 95 2.37 -43.46 -31.76
N ILE A 96 2.49 -44.68 -31.24
CA ILE A 96 2.52 -44.97 -29.79
C ILE A 96 3.95 -44.76 -29.26
N LEU A 97 4.97 -45.22 -29.99
CA LEU A 97 6.37 -45.08 -29.63
C LEU A 97 6.80 -43.60 -29.59
N GLU A 98 6.39 -42.79 -30.57
CA GLU A 98 6.64 -41.34 -30.61
C GLU A 98 6.01 -40.62 -29.40
N ARG A 99 4.80 -41.01 -28.97
CA ARG A 99 4.19 -40.50 -27.73
C ARG A 99 4.99 -40.92 -26.49
N GLN A 100 5.48 -42.16 -26.43
CA GLN A 100 6.32 -42.63 -25.32
C GLN A 100 7.66 -41.89 -25.24
N GLU A 101 8.31 -41.60 -26.38
CA GLU A 101 9.50 -40.73 -26.43
C GLU A 101 9.16 -39.30 -25.96
N ALA A 102 8.04 -38.73 -26.40
CA ALA A 102 7.58 -37.41 -25.95
C ALA A 102 7.23 -37.35 -24.45
N MET A 103 6.84 -38.47 -23.83
CA MET A 103 6.62 -38.54 -22.37
C MET A 103 7.92 -38.47 -21.56
N LYS A 104 9.08 -38.90 -22.09
CA LYS A 104 10.35 -38.93 -21.32
C LYS A 104 10.76 -37.58 -20.73
N PRO A 105 10.87 -36.47 -21.50
CA PRO A 105 11.22 -35.17 -20.94
C PRO A 105 10.15 -34.63 -19.98
N LEU A 106 8.87 -34.98 -20.20
CA LEU A 106 7.76 -34.58 -19.33
C LEU A 106 7.80 -35.31 -17.98
N LEU A 107 8.16 -36.59 -17.95
CA LEU A 107 8.40 -37.35 -16.71
C LEU A 107 9.59 -36.79 -15.93
N GLN A 108 10.71 -36.48 -16.61
CA GLN A 108 11.87 -35.86 -15.97
C GLN A 108 11.55 -34.46 -15.43
N GLN A 109 10.68 -33.70 -16.12
CA GLN A 109 10.13 -32.44 -15.61
C GLN A 109 9.21 -32.66 -14.40
N GLN A 110 8.41 -33.73 -14.38
CA GLN A 110 7.51 -34.07 -13.28
C GLN A 110 8.29 -34.43 -12.01
N GLU A 111 9.35 -35.24 -12.12
CA GLU A 111 10.26 -35.52 -11.00
C GLU A 111 10.93 -34.24 -10.47
N THR A 112 11.40 -33.38 -11.38
CA THR A 112 12.04 -32.09 -11.02
C THR A 112 11.06 -31.18 -10.26
N LEU A 113 9.84 -31.02 -10.77
CA LEU A 113 8.79 -30.21 -10.13
C LEU A 113 8.30 -30.84 -8.82
N ALA A 114 8.23 -32.16 -8.71
CA ALA A 114 7.87 -32.85 -7.46
C ALA A 114 8.95 -32.66 -6.37
N GLY A 115 10.24 -32.67 -6.75
CA GLY A 115 11.34 -32.30 -5.86
C GLY A 115 11.24 -30.85 -5.38
N GLN A 116 11.01 -29.91 -6.31
CA GLN A 116 10.79 -28.49 -5.99
C GLN A 116 9.57 -28.29 -5.08
N ARG A 117 8.43 -28.93 -5.37
CA ARG A 117 7.22 -28.89 -4.53
C ARG A 117 7.51 -29.39 -3.12
N THR A 118 8.27 -30.48 -2.98
CA THR A 118 8.63 -31.05 -1.68
C THR A 118 9.51 -30.10 -0.87
N ALA A 119 10.52 -29.48 -1.50
CA ALA A 119 11.35 -28.46 -0.85
C ALA A 119 10.55 -27.21 -0.47
N GLN A 120 9.68 -26.72 -1.36
CA GLN A 120 8.79 -25.58 -1.11
C GLN A 120 7.81 -25.87 0.04
N GLN A 121 7.27 -27.08 0.13
CA GLN A 121 6.35 -27.50 1.18
C GLN A 121 7.05 -27.63 2.55
N GLN A 122 8.35 -27.95 2.57
CA GLN A 122 9.18 -27.81 3.78
C GLN A 122 9.41 -26.33 4.15
N GLN A 123 9.67 -25.45 3.18
CA GLN A 123 9.81 -24.01 3.45
C GLN A 123 8.52 -23.38 3.98
N VAL A 124 7.34 -23.74 3.43
CA VAL A 124 6.03 -23.32 3.97
C VAL A 124 5.84 -23.81 5.40
N THR A 125 6.16 -25.09 5.69
CA THR A 125 6.11 -25.63 7.06
C THR A 125 7.02 -24.86 8.03
N GLN A 126 8.22 -24.48 7.61
CA GLN A 126 9.15 -23.68 8.43
C GLN A 126 8.66 -22.24 8.61
N ALA A 127 8.16 -21.59 7.55
CA ALA A 127 7.59 -20.26 7.60
C ALA A 127 6.35 -20.19 8.51
N GLN A 128 5.50 -21.21 8.48
CA GLN A 128 4.36 -21.34 9.40
C GLN A 128 4.84 -21.43 10.85
N GLN A 129 5.82 -22.29 11.16
CA GLN A 129 6.37 -22.41 12.51
C GLN A 129 7.01 -21.10 13.02
N VAL A 130 7.58 -20.29 12.13
CA VAL A 130 8.07 -18.94 12.46
C VAL A 130 6.92 -17.96 12.66
N ALA A 131 5.89 -17.97 11.81
CA ALA A 131 4.71 -17.13 11.95
C ALA A 131 3.92 -17.42 13.24
N ASP A 132 3.72 -18.70 13.57
CA ASP A 132 3.07 -19.16 14.80
C ASP A 132 3.87 -18.72 16.04
N ARG A 133 5.21 -18.85 16.00
CA ARG A 133 6.08 -18.39 17.08
C ARG A 133 6.06 -16.86 17.20
N MET A 134 6.06 -16.12 16.10
CA MET A 134 5.94 -14.66 16.12
C MET A 134 4.58 -14.19 16.61
N ALA A 135 3.49 -14.92 16.34
CA ALA A 135 2.19 -14.65 16.94
C ALA A 135 2.22 -14.85 18.47
N GLN A 136 2.83 -15.94 18.96
CA GLN A 136 3.02 -16.19 20.39
C GLN A 136 3.91 -15.11 21.05
N ILE A 137 4.99 -14.68 20.41
CA ILE A 137 5.86 -13.60 20.89
C ILE A 137 5.10 -12.26 20.91
N TYR A 138 4.32 -11.96 19.88
CA TYR A 138 3.46 -10.77 19.81
C TYR A 138 2.45 -10.74 20.96
N GLU A 139 1.69 -11.81 21.18
CA GLU A 139 0.72 -11.91 22.29
C GLU A 139 1.41 -11.83 23.66
N ARG A 140 2.52 -12.55 23.84
CA ARG A 140 3.33 -12.54 25.08
C ARG A 140 3.86 -11.15 25.40
N ASN A 141 4.49 -10.47 24.44
CA ASN A 141 5.16 -9.20 24.67
C ASN A 141 4.12 -8.06 24.80
N LEU A 142 3.01 -8.10 24.05
CA LEU A 142 1.90 -7.15 24.19
C LEU A 142 1.13 -7.37 25.51
N GLY A 143 1.03 -8.61 25.98
CA GLY A 143 0.56 -8.94 27.34
C GLY A 143 1.49 -8.41 28.42
N ALA A 144 2.81 -8.61 28.29
CA ALA A 144 3.83 -8.11 29.23
C ALA A 144 3.79 -6.58 29.40
N VAL A 145 3.57 -5.84 28.31
CA VAL A 145 3.36 -4.37 28.29
C VAL A 145 2.17 -3.91 29.15
N SER A 146 1.22 -4.81 29.48
CA SER A 146 0.12 -4.56 30.41
C SER A 146 0.29 -5.18 31.81
N GLN A 147 0.90 -6.37 31.91
CA GLN A 147 0.92 -7.19 33.14
C GLN A 147 2.08 -6.89 34.11
N ILE A 148 3.23 -6.40 33.63
CA ILE A 148 4.41 -6.13 34.49
C ILE A 148 4.08 -5.11 35.60
N VAL A 149 3.01 -4.33 35.42
CA VAL A 149 2.66 -3.16 36.25
C VAL A 149 1.53 -3.43 37.25
N ASP A 150 1.32 -4.69 37.63
CA ASP A 150 0.43 -5.09 38.75
C ASP A 150 1.11 -6.00 39.80
N GLU A 151 1.87 -7.04 39.41
CA GLU A 151 2.29 -8.09 40.38
C GLU A 151 3.38 -7.70 41.39
N ASN A 152 4.19 -6.65 41.14
CA ASN A 152 5.21 -6.16 42.09
C ASN A 152 5.30 -4.61 42.14
N PHE A 153 4.28 -3.94 41.62
CA PHE A 153 4.34 -2.53 41.23
C PHE A 153 4.66 -1.56 42.38
N VAL A 154 3.85 -1.60 43.45
CA VAL A 154 3.93 -0.63 44.57
C VAL A 154 5.27 -0.73 45.30
N ALA A 155 5.80 -1.94 45.47
CA ALA A 155 7.04 -2.20 46.20
C ALA A 155 8.29 -1.66 45.49
N LEU A 156 8.32 -1.71 44.16
CA LEU A 156 9.45 -1.19 43.36
C LEU A 156 9.36 0.33 43.15
N TRP A 157 8.14 0.88 43.02
CA TRP A 157 7.93 2.33 42.91
C TRP A 157 8.35 3.08 44.17
N GLN A 158 7.95 2.61 45.36
CA GLN A 158 8.29 3.26 46.65
C GLN A 158 9.80 3.27 46.96
N GLN A 159 10.61 2.47 46.26
CA GLN A 159 12.07 2.46 46.39
C GLN A 159 12.79 3.28 45.29
N GLY A 160 12.05 4.02 44.46
CA GLY A 160 12.61 4.86 43.39
C GLY A 160 13.20 4.07 42.22
N GLN A 161 12.85 2.80 42.04
CA GLN A 161 13.53 1.89 41.09
C GLN A 161 12.93 1.90 39.67
N ALA A 162 12.48 3.07 39.19
CA ALA A 162 11.89 3.23 37.86
C ALA A 162 12.80 2.72 36.73
N ASP A 163 14.11 3.02 36.79
CA ASP A 163 15.10 2.54 35.81
C ASP A 163 15.21 1.01 35.76
N ARG A 164 15.04 0.32 36.90
CA ARG A 164 15.07 -1.15 36.94
C ARG A 164 13.80 -1.76 36.38
N LEU A 165 12.65 -1.16 36.67
CA LEU A 165 11.37 -1.60 36.08
C LEU A 165 11.40 -1.39 34.56
N ALA A 166 11.94 -0.25 34.09
CA ALA A 166 12.18 0.02 32.68
C ALA A 166 13.15 -0.96 32.02
N GLN A 167 14.24 -1.35 32.70
CA GLN A 167 15.17 -2.37 32.20
C GLN A 167 14.52 -3.76 32.08
N GLU A 168 13.65 -4.17 33.03
CA GLU A 168 12.94 -5.45 32.94
C GLU A 168 11.79 -5.43 31.91
N VAL A 169 11.09 -4.29 31.74
CA VAL A 169 10.14 -4.09 30.63
C VAL A 169 10.87 -4.14 29.29
N LYS A 170 11.96 -3.38 29.12
CA LYS A 170 12.81 -3.40 27.93
C LYS A 170 13.24 -4.83 27.58
N LYS A 171 13.87 -5.51 28.54
CA LYS A 171 14.34 -6.90 28.39
C LYS A 171 13.23 -7.84 27.95
N ARG A 172 12.00 -7.73 28.47
CA ARG A 172 10.87 -8.60 28.09
C ARG A 172 10.21 -8.24 26.76
N VAL A 173 10.25 -6.96 26.37
CA VAL A 173 9.70 -6.48 25.09
C VAL A 173 10.65 -6.78 23.94
N GLU A 174 11.95 -6.55 24.12
CA GLU A 174 12.97 -6.79 23.11
C GLU A 174 13.33 -8.29 23.01
N GLN A 175 13.11 -9.08 24.06
CA GLN A 175 13.35 -10.52 24.04
C GLN A 175 12.58 -11.23 22.91
N ASP A 176 13.33 -11.98 22.12
CA ASP A 176 12.92 -12.73 20.93
C ASP A 176 12.34 -11.87 19.77
N THR A 177 12.63 -10.56 19.74
CA THR A 177 12.22 -9.64 18.67
C THR A 177 13.40 -8.84 18.11
N SER A 178 13.21 -8.18 16.96
CA SER A 178 14.16 -7.19 16.40
C SER A 178 13.90 -5.76 16.88
N VAL A 179 12.87 -5.54 17.71
CA VAL A 179 12.60 -4.25 18.35
C VAL A 179 13.76 -3.88 19.26
N SER A 180 14.33 -2.69 19.07
CA SER A 180 15.31 -2.12 19.99
C SER A 180 15.09 -0.61 20.14
N ASN A 181 14.74 -0.18 21.35
CA ASN A 181 14.54 1.24 21.69
C ASN A 181 15.47 1.61 22.85
N ASP A 182 15.87 2.88 23.00
CA ASP A 182 16.75 3.25 24.11
C ASP A 182 16.08 3.01 25.48
N THR A 183 16.89 2.74 26.51
CA THR A 183 16.41 2.53 27.87
C THR A 183 15.61 3.73 28.39
N GLN A 184 15.92 4.97 27.97
CA GLN A 184 15.12 6.15 28.32
C GLN A 184 13.70 6.15 27.71
N PHE A 185 13.47 5.47 26.59
CA PHE A 185 12.12 5.27 26.05
C PHE A 185 11.28 4.41 27.01
N TYR A 186 11.85 3.31 27.51
CA TYR A 186 11.18 2.45 28.48
C TYR A 186 11.03 3.11 29.86
N VAL A 187 11.98 3.94 30.29
CA VAL A 187 11.83 4.78 31.51
C VAL A 187 10.68 5.78 31.34
N SER A 188 10.58 6.43 30.19
CA SER A 188 9.47 7.35 29.88
C SER A 188 8.12 6.64 29.88
N TYR A 189 8.02 5.48 29.22
CA TYR A 189 6.81 4.65 29.19
C TYR A 189 6.39 4.19 30.60
N VAL A 190 7.35 3.68 31.38
CA VAL A 190 7.13 3.23 32.76
C VAL A 190 6.68 4.38 33.65
N ASN A 191 7.33 5.55 33.59
CA ASN A 191 6.94 6.72 34.40
C ASN A 191 5.56 7.26 34.00
N ALA A 192 5.25 7.33 32.70
CA ALA A 192 3.93 7.76 32.24
C ALA A 192 2.81 6.81 32.70
N TYR A 193 3.04 5.49 32.66
CA TYR A 193 2.10 4.50 33.22
C TYR A 193 2.00 4.61 34.75
N ILE A 194 3.14 4.75 35.45
CA ILE A 194 3.20 4.95 36.91
C ILE A 194 2.30 6.11 37.31
N GLU A 195 2.46 7.26 36.66
CA GLU A 195 1.70 8.47 36.97
C GLU A 195 0.22 8.34 36.58
N ALA A 196 -0.11 7.66 35.48
CA ALA A 196 -1.50 7.39 35.11
C ALA A 196 -2.23 6.53 36.17
N LYS A 197 -1.64 5.41 36.61
CA LYS A 197 -2.23 4.58 37.68
C LYS A 197 -2.23 5.30 39.03
N THR A 198 -1.11 5.90 39.44
CA THR A 198 -1.02 6.55 40.76
C THR A 198 -1.91 7.78 40.84
N ARG A 199 -2.07 8.63 39.81
CA ARG A 199 -3.02 9.76 39.86
C ARG A 199 -4.49 9.28 39.94
N SER A 200 -4.84 8.17 39.27
CA SER A 200 -6.17 7.55 39.42
C SER A 200 -6.43 7.04 40.84
N ALA A 201 -5.43 6.44 41.48
CA ALA A 201 -5.50 6.02 42.88
C ALA A 201 -5.54 7.23 43.84
N LEU A 202 -4.62 8.18 43.67
CA LEU A 202 -4.42 9.34 44.53
C LEU A 202 -5.60 10.30 44.50
N VAL A 203 -6.33 10.44 43.38
CA VAL A 203 -7.60 11.19 43.35
C VAL A 203 -8.65 10.49 44.21
N ASN A 204 -8.82 9.17 44.08
CA ASN A 204 -9.75 8.41 44.91
C ASN A 204 -9.36 8.41 46.39
N GLU A 205 -8.06 8.32 46.70
CA GLU A 205 -7.54 8.29 48.07
C GLU A 205 -7.58 9.68 48.72
N THR A 206 -7.22 10.75 48.00
CA THR A 206 -7.37 12.14 48.47
C THR A 206 -8.84 12.49 48.69
N ILE A 207 -9.77 12.01 47.84
CA ILE A 207 -11.20 12.15 48.09
C ILE A 207 -11.61 11.34 49.31
N LYS A 208 -11.16 10.09 49.46
CA LYS A 208 -11.50 9.22 50.60
C LYS A 208 -10.97 9.76 51.93
N GLU A 209 -9.79 10.35 51.97
CA GLU A 209 -9.23 11.03 53.14
C GLU A 209 -9.97 12.35 53.46
N LYS A 210 -10.33 13.15 52.44
CA LYS A 210 -10.94 14.48 52.65
C LYS A 210 -12.47 14.48 52.75
N THR A 211 -13.14 13.38 52.38
CA THR A 211 -14.61 13.26 52.39
C THR A 211 -15.14 12.00 53.08
N GLY A 212 -14.28 11.03 53.40
CA GLY A 212 -14.66 9.84 54.18
C GLY A 212 -15.47 8.78 53.43
N SER A 213 -15.64 8.87 52.11
CA SER A 213 -16.39 7.86 51.33
C SER A 213 -15.91 7.71 49.88
N GLN A 214 -16.00 6.50 49.34
CA GLN A 214 -15.70 6.21 47.93
C GLN A 214 -16.90 6.55 47.05
N ILE A 215 -16.67 7.34 45.99
CA ILE A 215 -17.66 7.59 44.93
C ILE A 215 -17.25 6.76 43.71
N THR A 216 -18.02 5.72 43.40
CA THR A 216 -17.89 4.97 42.15
C THR A 216 -18.43 5.81 40.99
N THR A 217 -17.57 6.53 40.29
CA THR A 217 -17.97 7.43 39.21
C THR A 217 -18.44 6.66 37.98
N ASN A 218 -19.71 6.85 37.59
CA ASN A 218 -20.19 6.59 36.25
C ASN A 218 -20.64 7.92 35.63
N TYR A 219 -20.30 8.15 34.36
CA TYR A 219 -20.13 9.52 33.82
C TYR A 219 -21.43 10.14 33.27
N GLN A 220 -22.41 10.45 34.14
CA GLN A 220 -23.56 11.31 33.82
C GLN A 220 -23.86 12.31 34.95
N GLY A 221 -24.22 13.54 34.58
CA GLY A 221 -24.16 14.70 35.49
C GLY A 221 -25.40 14.97 36.34
N VAL A 222 -25.19 15.65 37.47
CA VAL A 222 -26.23 16.22 38.36
C VAL A 222 -25.83 17.66 38.72
N ALA A 223 -26.80 18.53 38.99
CA ALA A 223 -26.64 19.99 38.95
C ALA A 223 -26.10 20.65 40.25
N LEU A 224 -25.35 21.74 40.08
CA LEU A 224 -24.85 22.64 41.14
C LEU A 224 -25.91 23.69 41.62
N SER A 225 -27.19 23.42 41.42
CA SER A 225 -28.27 24.40 41.63
C SER A 225 -28.58 24.86 43.08
N PRO A 226 -28.17 24.20 44.20
CA PRO A 226 -28.60 24.65 45.54
C PRO A 226 -28.02 25.99 46.02
N VAL A 227 -26.82 26.37 45.60
CA VAL A 227 -26.05 27.46 46.25
C VAL A 227 -26.47 28.86 45.77
N LEU A 228 -26.94 28.99 44.53
CA LEU A 228 -27.27 30.28 43.92
C LEU A 228 -28.66 30.83 44.28
N SER A 229 -29.52 30.05 44.94
CA SER A 229 -30.87 30.48 45.32
C SER A 229 -30.88 31.36 46.57
N ALA A 230 -29.94 31.18 47.50
CA ALA A 230 -29.92 31.85 48.80
C ALA A 230 -29.73 33.39 48.74
N GLY A 231 -29.15 33.93 47.66
CA GLY A 231 -28.87 35.38 47.54
C GLY A 231 -30.08 36.29 47.26
N HIS A 232 -31.31 35.78 47.27
CA HIS A 232 -32.49 36.50 46.75
C HIS A 232 -33.30 37.30 47.79
N SER A 233 -33.11 37.08 49.09
CA SER A 233 -33.89 37.76 50.15
C SER A 233 -33.37 39.15 50.52
N ASP A 234 -32.05 39.35 50.55
CA ASP A 234 -31.43 40.35 51.45
C ASP A 234 -30.89 41.62 50.78
N LYS A 235 -31.60 42.13 49.78
CA LYS A 235 -31.37 43.50 49.25
C LYS A 235 -31.53 44.58 50.33
N ALA A 236 -32.26 44.32 51.41
CA ALA A 236 -32.38 45.21 52.56
C ALA A 236 -31.22 45.07 53.57
N MET A 237 -30.70 43.87 53.79
CA MET A 237 -29.71 43.61 54.85
C MET A 237 -28.31 44.10 54.50
N LEU A 238 -27.95 44.04 53.20
CA LEU A 238 -26.68 44.53 52.63
C LEU A 238 -26.32 45.98 53.01
N TRP A 239 -27.32 46.86 53.18
CA TRP A 239 -27.11 48.26 53.57
C TRP A 239 -27.12 48.48 55.09
N SER A 240 -27.52 47.48 55.87
CA SER A 240 -27.68 47.59 57.32
C SER A 240 -26.40 47.19 58.08
N ASP A 241 -25.62 46.24 57.57
CA ASP A 241 -24.44 45.68 58.27
C ASP A 241 -23.11 46.35 57.90
N ALA A 242 -23.09 47.18 56.85
CA ALA A 242 -21.95 48.03 56.53
C ALA A 242 -21.75 49.21 57.51
N VAL A 243 -22.72 49.44 58.40
CA VAL A 243 -22.76 50.58 59.33
C VAL A 243 -22.80 50.08 60.77
N THR A 244 -21.74 50.38 61.53
CA THR A 244 -21.57 49.93 62.92
C THR A 244 -22.25 50.83 63.95
N ASP A 245 -22.76 51.99 63.55
CA ASP A 245 -23.53 52.91 64.41
C ASP A 245 -25.02 52.54 64.41
N SER A 246 -25.55 52.24 65.60
CA SER A 246 -26.94 51.85 65.84
C SER A 246 -27.97 52.90 65.39
N GLU A 247 -27.67 54.19 65.53
CA GLU A 247 -28.61 55.25 65.20
C GLU A 247 -28.57 55.58 63.70
N GLN A 248 -27.39 55.48 63.07
CA GLN A 248 -27.29 55.51 61.60
C GLN A 248 -28.03 54.33 60.95
N LYS A 249 -27.96 53.13 61.53
CA LYS A 249 -28.69 51.93 61.06
C LYS A 249 -30.22 52.12 61.14
N LYS A 250 -30.74 52.84 62.15
CA LYS A 250 -32.16 53.28 62.19
C LYS A 250 -32.49 54.35 61.15
N GLN A 251 -31.59 55.31 60.89
CA GLN A 251 -31.81 56.38 59.92
C GLN A 251 -31.85 55.84 58.47
N LEU A 252 -30.91 54.97 58.08
CA LEU A 252 -30.93 54.25 56.79
C LEU A 252 -32.22 53.45 56.57
N SER A 253 -32.72 52.79 57.63
CA SER A 253 -33.99 52.06 57.60
C SER A 253 -35.22 52.96 57.37
N ARG A 254 -35.15 54.24 57.78
CA ARG A 254 -36.18 55.25 57.49
C ARG A 254 -36.07 55.82 56.07
N LEU A 255 -34.84 55.97 55.57
CA LEU A 255 -34.57 56.51 54.22
C LEU A 255 -35.23 55.65 53.12
N HIS A 256 -35.23 54.33 53.29
CA HIS A 256 -35.86 53.37 52.37
C HIS A 256 -37.40 53.42 52.35
N LEU A 257 -38.05 54.07 53.33
CA LEU A 257 -39.47 53.88 53.62
C LEU A 257 -40.34 55.14 53.44
N ASN A 258 -39.76 56.32 53.19
CA ASN A 258 -40.58 57.54 53.04
C ASN A 258 -40.01 58.67 52.17
N THR A 259 -39.74 58.40 50.89
CA THR A 259 -39.38 59.43 49.90
C THR A 259 -40.50 60.47 49.63
N ALA A 260 -41.72 60.26 50.17
CA ALA A 260 -42.85 61.15 50.03
C ALA A 260 -42.96 62.24 51.12
N ALA A 261 -42.22 62.10 52.24
CA ALA A 261 -42.37 62.97 53.42
C ALA A 261 -41.39 64.16 53.52
N LEU A 262 -40.58 64.42 52.50
CA LEU A 262 -39.53 65.46 52.53
C LEU A 262 -40.00 66.89 52.17
N LYS A 263 -41.23 67.27 52.53
CA LYS A 263 -41.64 68.69 52.59
C LYS A 263 -41.69 69.16 54.05
N GLY A 264 -40.76 70.05 54.41
CA GLY A 264 -40.83 70.85 55.64
C GLY A 264 -40.00 70.40 56.85
N VAL A 265 -39.06 69.45 56.71
CA VAL A 265 -38.22 68.99 57.82
C VAL A 265 -36.94 69.82 57.95
N ALA A 266 -36.77 70.52 59.09
CA ALA A 266 -35.51 71.15 59.43
C ALA A 266 -34.41 70.08 59.63
N GLY A 267 -33.26 70.24 58.96
CA GLY A 267 -32.21 69.22 58.85
C GLY A 267 -31.97 68.71 57.42
N TYR A 268 -32.76 69.14 56.44
CA TYR A 268 -32.63 68.74 55.02
C TYR A 268 -31.19 68.84 54.44
N GLN A 269 -30.45 69.91 54.77
CA GLN A 269 -29.04 70.09 54.36
C GLN A 269 -28.07 69.05 54.98
N GLU A 270 -28.43 68.45 56.11
CA GLU A 270 -27.59 67.45 56.79
C GLU A 270 -27.73 66.06 56.15
N GLU A 271 -28.92 65.70 55.62
CA GLU A 271 -29.09 64.50 54.79
C GLU A 271 -28.41 64.64 53.41
N LEU A 272 -28.45 65.84 52.81
CA LEU A 272 -27.70 66.15 51.59
C LEU A 272 -26.19 65.85 51.76
N ALA A 273 -25.60 66.24 52.91
CA ALA A 273 -24.21 65.95 53.23
C ALA A 273 -23.93 64.45 53.44
N LYS A 274 -24.83 63.70 54.09
CA LYS A 274 -24.70 62.24 54.30
C LYS A 274 -24.73 61.47 52.96
N ILE A 275 -25.64 61.81 52.06
CA ILE A 275 -25.72 61.18 50.73
C ILE A 275 -24.44 61.45 49.93
N ALA A 276 -23.95 62.70 49.94
CA ALA A 276 -22.69 63.08 49.29
C ALA A 276 -21.49 62.26 49.81
N LEU A 277 -21.44 61.98 51.13
CA LEU A 277 -20.38 61.20 51.76
C LEU A 277 -20.34 59.75 51.25
N ILE A 278 -21.50 59.09 51.09
CA ILE A 278 -21.58 57.70 50.62
C ILE A 278 -21.27 57.60 49.11
N THR A 279 -21.64 58.62 48.31
CA THR A 279 -21.30 58.70 46.88
C THR A 279 -19.83 59.04 46.59
N SER A 280 -19.06 59.46 47.59
CA SER A 280 -17.63 59.79 47.44
C SER A 280 -16.77 58.57 47.07
N ALA A 281 -15.54 58.79 46.62
CA ALA A 281 -14.60 57.72 46.29
C ALA A 281 -14.28 56.84 47.52
N ASP A 282 -14.02 57.46 48.68
CA ASP A 282 -13.79 56.74 49.93
C ASP A 282 -15.06 56.03 50.43
N GLY A 283 -16.24 56.64 50.25
CA GLY A 283 -17.53 56.01 50.54
C GLY A 283 -17.75 54.72 49.74
N LYS A 284 -17.52 54.77 48.42
CA LYS A 284 -17.59 53.61 47.51
C LYS A 284 -16.58 52.52 47.88
N LYS A 285 -15.34 52.89 48.20
CA LYS A 285 -14.28 51.98 48.63
C LYS A 285 -14.58 51.29 49.96
N ASN A 286 -15.07 52.04 50.95
CA ASN A 286 -15.49 51.49 52.24
C ASN A 286 -16.69 50.53 52.09
N LEU A 287 -17.62 50.85 51.18
CA LEU A 287 -18.77 49.99 50.86
C LEU A 287 -18.33 48.69 50.16
N TYR A 288 -17.34 48.73 49.27
CA TYR A 288 -16.74 47.55 48.64
C TYR A 288 -16.07 46.63 49.69
N GLN A 289 -15.29 47.20 50.61
CA GLN A 289 -14.67 46.44 51.70
C GLN A 289 -15.70 45.82 52.66
N ALA A 290 -16.78 46.54 52.97
CA ALA A 290 -17.90 46.00 53.77
C ALA A 290 -18.64 44.87 53.04
N TYR A 291 -18.84 44.99 51.72
CA TYR A 291 -19.44 43.96 50.88
C TYR A 291 -18.59 42.68 50.86
N GLN A 292 -17.28 42.79 50.56
CA GLN A 292 -16.35 41.66 50.60
C GLN A 292 -16.36 40.95 51.97
N LYS A 293 -16.37 41.72 53.06
CA LYS A 293 -16.40 41.17 54.43
C LYS A 293 -17.68 40.39 54.74
N ASN A 294 -18.85 40.94 54.41
CA ASN A 294 -20.13 40.25 54.66
C ASN A 294 -20.27 39.01 53.76
N ALA A 295 -19.80 39.08 52.50
CA ALA A 295 -19.76 37.95 51.59
C ALA A 295 -18.91 36.78 52.12
N ARG A 296 -17.68 37.02 52.64
CA ARG A 296 -16.91 35.97 53.34
C ARG A 296 -17.70 35.38 54.50
N GLN A 297 -18.26 36.25 55.34
CA GLN A 297 -18.93 35.85 56.58
C GLN A 297 -20.18 34.99 56.35
N GLN A 298 -20.94 35.22 55.27
CA GLN A 298 -22.06 34.35 54.89
C GLN A 298 -21.60 33.02 54.26
N ILE A 299 -20.54 33.01 53.44
CA ILE A 299 -19.95 31.79 52.89
C ILE A 299 -19.41 30.90 54.02
N GLU A 300 -18.74 31.49 55.01
CA GLU A 300 -18.17 30.78 56.18
C GLU A 300 -19.24 30.20 57.13
N GLN A 301 -20.43 30.81 57.17
CA GLN A 301 -21.58 30.35 57.96
C GLN A 301 -22.44 29.31 57.23
N GLY A 302 -22.62 29.43 55.91
CA GLY A 302 -23.41 28.49 55.11
C GLY A 302 -22.74 27.12 54.90
N LEU A 303 -21.41 27.04 54.98
CA LEU A 303 -20.63 25.83 54.74
C LEU A 303 -20.39 24.98 56.01
N THR A 304 -21.47 24.48 56.61
CA THR A 304 -21.39 23.55 57.76
C THR A 304 -20.79 22.21 57.33
N GLY A 305 -19.67 21.81 57.96
CA GLY A 305 -18.95 20.56 57.68
C GLY A 305 -17.65 20.72 56.88
N VAL A 306 -17.38 21.91 56.32
CA VAL A 306 -16.08 22.25 55.72
C VAL A 306 -15.12 22.74 56.81
N THR A 307 -13.84 22.36 56.76
CA THR A 307 -12.81 22.87 57.68
C THR A 307 -12.52 24.35 57.42
N GLU A 308 -12.11 25.10 58.44
CA GLU A 308 -11.94 26.56 58.32
C GLU A 308 -10.98 26.98 57.20
N ALA A 309 -9.86 26.28 57.02
CA ALA A 309 -8.94 26.53 55.90
C ALA A 309 -9.58 26.27 54.52
N GLY A 310 -10.50 25.31 54.42
CA GLY A 310 -11.27 25.04 53.21
C GLY A 310 -12.29 26.14 52.90
N LYS A 311 -12.97 26.68 53.92
CA LYS A 311 -13.85 27.84 53.79
C LYS A 311 -13.08 29.08 53.33
N GLN A 312 -11.88 29.29 53.89
CA GLN A 312 -11.03 30.44 53.61
C GLN A 312 -10.56 30.48 52.14
N ILE A 313 -10.14 29.32 51.59
CA ILE A 313 -9.74 29.19 50.18
C ILE A 313 -10.95 29.39 49.24
N LEU A 314 -12.13 28.86 49.61
CA LEU A 314 -13.35 29.03 48.81
C LEU A 314 -13.87 30.47 48.81
N SER A 315 -13.75 31.20 49.92
CA SER A 315 -14.16 32.61 50.00
C SER A 315 -13.19 33.54 49.26
N GLU A 316 -11.91 33.17 49.14
CA GLU A 316 -10.92 33.87 48.30
C GLU A 316 -11.18 33.67 46.80
N LEU A 317 -11.33 32.43 46.34
CA LEU A 317 -11.65 32.12 44.94
C LEU A 317 -12.98 32.75 44.46
N TYR A 318 -13.94 32.97 45.36
CA TYR A 318 -15.19 33.64 45.03
C TYR A 318 -15.03 35.17 44.88
N LEU A 319 -14.16 35.80 45.69
CA LEU A 319 -14.01 37.26 45.73
C LEU A 319 -13.07 37.81 44.65
N ASP A 320 -12.05 37.06 44.25
CA ASP A 320 -11.16 37.44 43.14
C ASP A 320 -11.89 37.55 41.78
N ASN A 321 -13.14 37.06 41.69
CA ASN A 321 -14.00 37.16 40.51
C ASN A 321 -14.85 38.45 40.47
N ILE A 322 -14.76 39.36 41.46
CA ILE A 322 -15.42 40.68 41.44
C ILE A 322 -14.39 41.77 41.73
N ASP A 323 -13.74 42.27 40.68
CA ASP A 323 -12.81 43.39 40.80
C ASP A 323 -13.52 44.71 41.17
N GLU A 324 -12.75 45.68 41.66
CA GLU A 324 -13.28 46.98 42.10
C GLU A 324 -13.98 47.73 40.95
N GLY A 325 -13.58 47.49 39.69
CA GLY A 325 -14.25 48.02 38.50
C GLY A 325 -15.66 47.45 38.30
N THR A 326 -15.80 46.13 38.37
CA THR A 326 -17.06 45.40 38.21
C THR A 326 -18.03 45.70 39.34
N PHE A 327 -17.54 45.77 40.58
CA PHE A 327 -18.34 46.24 41.72
C PHE A 327 -18.82 47.69 41.51
N ASN A 328 -17.92 48.60 41.12
CA ASN A 328 -18.30 49.99 40.86
C ASN A 328 -19.32 50.10 39.71
N GLN A 329 -19.24 49.27 38.66
CA GLN A 329 -20.28 49.22 37.62
C GLN A 329 -21.64 48.74 38.18
N MET A 330 -21.66 47.67 38.99
CA MET A 330 -22.89 47.19 39.64
C MET A 330 -23.56 48.26 40.52
N VAL A 331 -22.78 48.99 41.33
CA VAL A 331 -23.34 49.97 42.28
C VAL A 331 -23.51 51.37 41.66
N SER A 332 -22.82 51.70 40.56
CA SER A 332 -22.99 52.96 39.83
C SER A 332 -24.44 53.19 39.37
N GLY A 333 -25.13 52.13 38.91
CA GLY A 333 -26.56 52.20 38.56
C GLY A 333 -27.48 52.51 39.76
N ILE A 334 -27.04 52.26 40.99
CA ILE A 334 -27.75 52.64 42.22
C ILE A 334 -27.43 54.10 42.56
N PHE A 335 -26.15 54.47 42.61
CA PHE A 335 -25.73 55.84 42.95
C PHE A 335 -26.23 56.89 41.95
N THR A 336 -26.17 56.62 40.65
CA THR A 336 -26.68 57.52 39.60
C THR A 336 -28.16 57.86 39.80
N ARG A 337 -28.96 56.95 40.39
CA ARG A 337 -30.39 57.20 40.68
C ARG A 337 -30.57 58.08 41.92
N TYR A 338 -29.79 57.86 42.98
CA TYR A 338 -29.77 58.78 44.12
C TYR A 338 -29.27 60.17 43.73
N GLU A 339 -28.19 60.27 42.94
CA GLU A 339 -27.67 61.54 42.41
C GLU A 339 -28.71 62.26 41.52
N ASN A 340 -29.45 61.54 40.66
CA ASN A 340 -30.54 62.11 39.88
C ASN A 340 -31.70 62.62 40.77
N GLN A 341 -32.08 61.89 41.81
CA GLN A 341 -33.09 62.34 42.79
C GLN A 341 -32.59 63.54 43.60
N LEU A 342 -31.32 63.57 43.99
CA LEU A 342 -30.71 64.67 44.73
C LEU A 342 -30.72 65.95 43.89
N ASN A 343 -30.26 65.86 42.65
CA ASN A 343 -30.28 66.98 41.71
C ASN A 343 -31.71 67.46 41.40
N TYR A 344 -32.68 66.54 41.23
CA TYR A 344 -34.10 66.89 41.07
C TYR A 344 -34.63 67.67 42.29
N LEU A 345 -34.34 67.21 43.51
CA LEU A 345 -34.80 67.89 44.74
C LEU A 345 -34.13 69.25 44.96
N ILE A 346 -32.82 69.37 44.71
CA ILE A 346 -32.10 70.66 44.74
C ILE A 346 -32.70 71.63 43.72
N GLN A 347 -32.98 71.17 42.50
CA GLN A 347 -33.57 72.00 41.46
C GLN A 347 -35.03 72.37 41.76
N LEU A 348 -35.79 71.47 42.41
CA LEU A 348 -37.14 71.72 42.88
C LEU A 348 -37.17 72.78 43.99
N ASP A 349 -36.19 72.79 44.89
CA ASP A 349 -36.07 73.79 45.96
C ASP A 349 -35.77 75.19 45.40
N LYS A 350 -34.86 75.30 44.42
CA LYS A 350 -34.64 76.56 43.67
C LYS A 350 -35.92 77.07 42.99
N VAL A 351 -36.68 76.19 42.34
CA VAL A 351 -37.92 76.56 41.64
C VAL A 351 -38.99 77.02 42.64
N ASN A 352 -39.15 76.33 43.77
CA ASN A 352 -40.12 76.71 44.81
C ASN A 352 -39.74 77.98 45.59
N SER A 353 -38.46 78.40 45.56
CA SER A 353 -37.99 79.64 46.21
C SER A 353 -37.98 80.86 45.28
N LEU A 354 -38.34 80.69 44.00
CA LEU A 354 -38.52 81.77 43.03
C LEU A 354 -40.01 82.10 42.82
N SER A 355 -40.32 83.38 42.60
CA SER A 355 -41.69 83.80 42.22
C SER A 355 -42.02 83.34 40.79
N PRO A 356 -43.25 82.87 40.48
CA PRO A 356 -43.65 82.44 39.14
C PRO A 356 -43.42 83.49 38.04
N ASP A 357 -43.54 84.78 38.37
CA ASP A 357 -43.34 85.91 37.45
C ASP A 357 -41.86 86.30 37.26
N SER A 358 -40.92 85.60 37.91
CA SER A 358 -39.49 85.86 37.79
C SER A 358 -38.93 85.34 36.45
N PRO A 359 -38.07 86.12 35.74
CA PRO A 359 -37.45 85.64 34.50
C PRO A 359 -36.57 84.39 34.69
N ASP A 360 -36.01 84.16 35.88
CA ASP A 360 -35.27 82.92 36.18
C ASP A 360 -36.19 81.72 36.53
N TYR A 361 -37.45 81.93 36.91
CA TYR A 361 -38.36 80.84 37.30
C TYR A 361 -38.59 79.87 36.14
N ALA A 362 -38.91 80.39 34.94
CA ALA A 362 -39.12 79.57 33.75
C ALA A 362 -37.87 78.75 33.38
N LYS A 363 -36.67 79.31 33.56
CA LYS A 363 -35.37 78.70 33.25
C LYS A 363 -34.98 77.61 34.25
N GLU A 364 -35.17 77.83 35.55
CA GLU A 364 -34.89 76.81 36.57
C GLU A 364 -35.97 75.71 36.54
N LEU A 365 -37.23 76.03 36.20
CA LEU A 365 -38.33 75.08 35.97
C LEU A 365 -38.06 74.19 34.75
N GLN A 366 -37.55 74.74 33.65
CA GLN A 366 -37.19 73.96 32.46
C GLN A 366 -36.08 72.94 32.76
N GLN A 367 -35.10 73.30 33.59
CA GLN A 367 -34.08 72.37 34.10
C GLN A 367 -34.68 71.29 35.01
N LEU A 368 -35.69 71.63 35.83
CA LEU A 368 -36.40 70.68 36.69
C LEU A 368 -37.12 69.59 35.88
N LEU A 369 -37.86 69.96 34.83
CA LEU A 369 -38.55 68.98 33.97
C LEU A 369 -37.57 68.00 33.27
N VAL A 370 -36.37 68.48 32.89
CA VAL A 370 -35.30 67.64 32.29
C VAL A 370 -34.69 66.63 33.29
N LEU A 371 -34.80 66.90 34.59
CA LEU A 371 -34.46 65.96 35.65
C LEU A 371 -35.63 65.02 35.96
N GLU A 372 -36.88 65.50 35.84
CA GLU A 372 -38.07 64.70 36.07
C GLU A 372 -38.24 63.56 35.05
N SER A 373 -37.91 63.82 33.78
CA SER A 373 -38.05 62.88 32.65
C SER A 373 -37.02 61.75 32.60
N ARG A 374 -36.21 61.55 33.65
CA ARG A 374 -35.21 60.48 33.72
C ARG A 374 -35.85 59.17 34.25
N PRO A 375 -35.58 58.01 33.63
CA PRO A 375 -36.24 56.75 34.01
C PRO A 375 -35.86 56.33 35.44
N ARG A 376 -36.86 55.85 36.20
CA ARG A 376 -36.76 55.53 37.63
C ARG A 376 -36.78 54.04 37.96
N ASP A 377 -36.77 53.17 36.94
CA ASP A 377 -37.04 51.75 37.10
C ASP A 377 -35.88 50.95 37.72
N ASN A 378 -36.14 49.70 38.12
CA ASN A 378 -35.33 48.98 39.11
C ASN A 378 -34.84 47.58 38.68
N THR A 379 -34.69 47.37 37.37
CA THR A 379 -34.39 46.06 36.76
C THR A 379 -33.21 46.12 35.79
N VAL A 380 -32.02 45.75 36.28
CA VAL A 380 -30.90 45.28 35.45
C VAL A 380 -30.52 43.89 35.96
N GLY A 381 -30.61 42.87 35.10
CA GLY A 381 -30.26 41.50 35.44
C GLY A 381 -28.74 41.27 35.46
N LEU A 382 -28.27 40.43 36.37
CA LEU A 382 -26.86 40.03 36.43
C LEU A 382 -26.56 39.05 35.28
N ASN A 383 -25.75 39.48 34.32
CA ASN A 383 -25.24 38.62 33.26
C ASN A 383 -23.96 37.91 33.71
N THR A 384 -24.10 36.87 34.54
CA THR A 384 -23.04 35.87 34.72
C THR A 384 -23.25 34.76 33.70
N ASN A 385 -22.23 34.46 32.89
CA ASN A 385 -22.29 33.40 31.89
C ASN A 385 -21.70 32.09 32.47
N PRO A 386 -22.52 31.11 32.90
CA PRO A 386 -22.02 29.86 33.47
C PRO A 386 -21.31 28.97 32.45
N GLU A 387 -21.59 29.09 31.16
CA GLU A 387 -20.90 28.31 30.11
C GLU A 387 -19.44 28.74 29.97
N ALA A 388 -19.13 30.03 30.14
CA ALA A 388 -17.74 30.51 30.11
C ALA A 388 -16.91 29.99 31.31
N LEU A 389 -17.54 29.80 32.47
CA LEU A 389 -16.89 29.20 33.64
C LEU A 389 -16.71 27.70 33.46
N LYS A 390 -17.76 27.01 32.97
CA LYS A 390 -17.73 25.57 32.68
C LYS A 390 -16.66 25.24 31.63
N GLN A 391 -16.59 25.99 30.52
CA GLN A 391 -15.58 25.82 29.48
C GLN A 391 -14.15 25.92 30.04
N LYS A 392 -13.87 26.83 30.97
CA LYS A 392 -12.53 26.94 31.59
C LYS A 392 -12.20 25.78 32.53
N VAL A 393 -13.19 25.19 33.21
CA VAL A 393 -13.00 23.98 34.02
C VAL A 393 -12.81 22.75 33.12
N ASP A 394 -13.63 22.60 32.08
CA ASP A 394 -13.51 21.53 31.08
C ASP A 394 -12.14 21.62 30.36
N GLN A 395 -11.69 22.82 30.01
CA GLN A 395 -10.35 23.09 29.43
C GLN A 395 -9.22 22.73 30.41
N TYR A 396 -9.28 23.19 31.66
CA TYR A 396 -8.24 22.87 32.66
C TYR A 396 -8.14 21.37 32.96
N LEU A 397 -9.27 20.66 32.92
CA LEU A 397 -9.30 19.19 33.04
C LEU A 397 -8.77 18.50 31.78
N GLN A 398 -9.07 19.03 30.57
CA GLN A 398 -8.46 18.54 29.33
C GLN A 398 -6.95 18.74 29.32
N ASP A 399 -6.46 19.97 29.50
CA ASP A 399 -5.03 20.31 29.37
C ASP A 399 -4.14 19.48 30.31
N ASN A 400 -4.60 19.22 31.54
CA ASN A 400 -3.88 18.40 32.53
C ASN A 400 -4.03 16.88 32.33
N ALA A 401 -5.09 16.40 31.67
CA ALA A 401 -5.29 14.97 31.41
C ALA A 401 -4.75 14.51 30.05
N LEU A 402 -4.83 15.37 29.01
CA LEU A 402 -4.41 15.03 27.66
C LEU A 402 -2.91 14.74 27.58
N SER A 403 -2.06 15.67 28.03
CA SER A 403 -0.61 15.64 27.77
C SER A 403 0.04 14.26 27.99
N HIS A 404 -0.08 13.71 29.21
CA HIS A 404 0.62 12.47 29.57
C HIS A 404 -0.16 11.20 29.17
N THR A 405 -1.49 11.22 29.13
CA THR A 405 -2.26 10.08 28.61
C THR A 405 -2.08 9.95 27.09
N GLN A 406 -1.97 11.06 26.36
CA GLN A 406 -1.59 11.07 24.94
C GLN A 406 -0.15 10.62 24.74
N ALA A 407 0.81 11.05 25.57
CA ALA A 407 2.19 10.57 25.48
C ALA A 407 2.30 9.05 25.70
N MET A 408 1.67 8.52 26.75
CA MET A 408 1.62 7.08 27.01
C MET A 408 0.91 6.33 25.88
N SER A 409 -0.23 6.85 25.39
CA SER A 409 -0.97 6.26 24.26
C SER A 409 -0.17 6.30 22.96
N SER A 410 0.64 7.34 22.74
CA SER A 410 1.51 7.49 21.57
C SER A 410 2.63 6.45 21.61
N GLN A 411 3.39 6.36 22.71
CA GLN A 411 4.46 5.38 22.87
C GLN A 411 3.95 3.93 22.84
N ALA A 412 2.80 3.65 23.48
CA ALA A 412 2.15 2.35 23.40
C ALA A 412 1.65 2.01 21.98
N THR A 413 1.19 3.00 21.22
CA THR A 413 0.79 2.82 19.81
C THR A 413 2.00 2.57 18.93
N GLN A 414 3.08 3.33 19.11
CA GLN A 414 4.33 3.18 18.37
C GLN A 414 4.95 1.79 18.58
N LEU A 415 5.00 1.31 19.84
CA LEU A 415 5.50 -0.03 20.15
C LEU A 415 4.61 -1.13 19.56
N LYS A 416 3.28 -0.97 19.59
CA LYS A 416 2.33 -1.89 18.93
C LYS A 416 2.48 -1.87 17.40
N GLN A 417 2.78 -0.72 16.80
CA GLN A 417 3.06 -0.60 15.36
C GLN A 417 4.38 -1.26 14.96
N GLN A 418 5.44 -1.13 15.77
CA GLN A 418 6.71 -1.84 15.56
C GLN A 418 6.48 -3.37 15.58
N LEU A 419 5.84 -3.88 16.63
CA LEU A 419 5.55 -5.31 16.80
C LEU A 419 4.57 -5.86 15.72
N SER A 420 3.58 -5.08 15.29
CA SER A 420 2.66 -5.52 14.23
C SER A 420 3.29 -5.47 12.83
N ALA A 421 4.22 -4.55 12.57
CA ALA A 421 5.00 -4.54 11.34
C ALA A 421 5.93 -5.76 11.23
N GLU A 422 6.60 -6.13 12.33
CA GLU A 422 7.45 -7.34 12.38
C GLU A 422 6.64 -8.63 12.14
N LYS A 423 5.44 -8.73 12.73
CA LYS A 423 4.50 -9.82 12.41
C LYS A 423 4.07 -9.78 10.94
N ALA A 424 3.72 -8.60 10.41
CA ALA A 424 3.24 -8.46 9.02
C ALA A 424 4.31 -8.87 7.98
N VAL A 425 5.60 -8.59 8.23
CA VAL A 425 6.70 -9.09 7.39
C VAL A 425 6.75 -10.63 7.40
N THR A 426 6.55 -11.24 8.56
CA THR A 426 6.53 -12.70 8.73
C THR A 426 5.32 -13.34 8.02
N ASP A 427 4.13 -12.77 8.21
CA ASP A 427 2.88 -13.19 7.53
C ASP A 427 3.00 -13.05 6.01
N GLN A 428 3.67 -11.99 5.53
CA GLN A 428 3.93 -11.76 4.10
C GLN A 428 4.92 -12.79 3.52
N ALA A 429 5.96 -13.17 4.26
CA ALA A 429 6.92 -14.19 3.83
C ALA A 429 6.25 -15.57 3.72
N LEU A 430 5.42 -15.95 4.70
CA LEU A 430 4.59 -17.15 4.64
C LEU A 430 3.70 -17.16 3.39
N LYS A 431 2.93 -16.08 3.18
CA LYS A 431 2.04 -15.93 2.02
C LYS A 431 2.76 -16.00 0.67
N GLN A 432 4.00 -15.51 0.59
CA GLN A 432 4.84 -15.66 -0.60
C GLN A 432 5.24 -17.12 -0.84
N ALA A 433 5.63 -17.85 0.21
CA ALA A 433 5.98 -19.27 0.12
C ALA A 433 4.78 -20.15 -0.26
N GLU A 434 3.57 -19.87 0.28
CA GLU A 434 2.32 -20.51 -0.11
C GLU A 434 1.97 -20.23 -1.59
N THR A 435 2.13 -18.98 -2.03
CA THR A 435 1.88 -18.57 -3.42
C THR A 435 2.81 -19.29 -4.41
N GLN A 436 4.05 -19.56 -4.00
CA GLN A 436 5.00 -20.36 -4.78
C GLN A 436 4.62 -21.85 -4.80
N LEU A 437 4.19 -22.42 -3.66
CA LEU A 437 3.72 -23.81 -3.59
C LEU A 437 2.49 -24.04 -4.50
N SER A 438 1.49 -23.16 -4.43
CA SER A 438 0.28 -23.25 -5.25
C SER A 438 0.56 -23.15 -6.76
N ARG A 439 1.60 -22.42 -7.17
CA ARG A 439 2.07 -22.40 -8.57
C ARG A 439 2.67 -23.75 -8.98
N LEU A 440 3.58 -24.30 -8.16
CA LEU A 440 4.18 -25.61 -8.42
C LEU A 440 3.14 -26.74 -8.47
N GLU A 441 2.10 -26.69 -7.63
CA GLU A 441 0.97 -27.63 -7.66
C GLU A 441 0.14 -27.50 -8.94
N LYS A 442 -0.12 -26.27 -9.41
CA LYS A 442 -0.81 -26.02 -10.67
C LYS A 442 0.00 -26.48 -11.89
N ASP A 443 1.30 -26.23 -11.89
CA ASP A 443 2.20 -26.65 -12.97
C ASP A 443 2.35 -28.18 -13.00
N LEU A 444 2.42 -28.85 -11.84
CA LEU A 444 2.33 -30.30 -11.73
C LEU A 444 1.00 -30.85 -12.27
N SER A 445 -0.14 -30.23 -11.93
CA SER A 445 -1.46 -30.66 -12.43
C SER A 445 -1.60 -30.50 -13.95
N ALA A 446 -1.08 -29.40 -14.51
CA ALA A 446 -1.04 -29.17 -15.95
C ALA A 446 -0.10 -30.15 -16.68
N LEU A 447 0.98 -30.59 -16.03
CA LEU A 447 1.91 -31.58 -16.56
C LEU A 447 1.35 -33.01 -16.48
N ASP A 448 0.67 -33.36 -15.38
CA ASP A 448 0.00 -34.64 -15.19
C ASP A 448 -1.14 -34.84 -16.20
N THR A 449 -1.88 -33.76 -16.52
CA THR A 449 -2.87 -33.74 -17.61
C THR A 449 -2.23 -34.13 -18.95
N LYS A 450 -1.12 -33.47 -19.34
CA LYS A 450 -0.39 -33.78 -20.58
C LYS A 450 0.18 -35.21 -20.60
N LEU A 451 0.65 -35.72 -19.46
CA LEU A 451 1.13 -37.09 -19.32
C LEU A 451 -0.02 -38.10 -19.43
N SER A 452 -1.22 -37.75 -18.99
CA SER A 452 -2.45 -38.53 -19.20
C SER A 452 -2.83 -38.59 -20.69
N ASP A 453 -2.86 -37.44 -21.38
CA ASP A 453 -3.21 -37.33 -22.81
C ASP A 453 -2.27 -38.14 -23.74
N LEU A 454 -0.99 -38.26 -23.36
CA LEU A 454 0.01 -39.04 -24.10
C LEU A 454 0.01 -40.53 -23.74
N ARG A 455 -0.64 -40.94 -22.65
CA ARG A 455 -0.54 -42.31 -22.11
C ARG A 455 -1.27 -43.31 -23.01
N PRO A 456 -0.60 -44.39 -23.48
CA PRO A 456 -1.25 -45.39 -24.33
C PRO A 456 -2.43 -46.06 -23.64
N THR A 457 -3.57 -46.14 -24.34
CA THR A 457 -4.75 -46.86 -23.88
C THR A 457 -4.51 -48.37 -23.89
N GLN A 458 -5.33 -49.12 -23.15
CA GLN A 458 -5.19 -50.58 -23.11
C GLN A 458 -5.44 -51.23 -24.49
N SER A 459 -6.34 -50.69 -25.30
CA SER A 459 -6.59 -51.19 -26.67
C SER A 459 -5.40 -50.91 -27.61
N GLU A 460 -4.67 -49.81 -27.42
CA GLU A 460 -3.42 -49.55 -28.15
C GLU A 460 -2.32 -50.54 -27.74
N LEU A 461 -2.18 -50.84 -26.45
CA LEU A 461 -1.23 -51.85 -25.94
C LEU A 461 -1.56 -53.27 -26.40
N GLU A 462 -2.84 -53.61 -26.55
CA GLU A 462 -3.30 -54.88 -27.12
C GLU A 462 -3.03 -54.94 -28.64
N ASN A 463 -3.22 -53.84 -29.36
CA ASN A 463 -2.85 -53.75 -30.78
C ASN A 463 -1.36 -54.00 -31.04
N ILE A 464 -0.46 -53.54 -30.15
CA ILE A 464 0.98 -53.84 -30.22
C ILE A 464 1.26 -55.33 -30.00
N ARG A 465 0.60 -55.98 -29.03
CA ARG A 465 0.75 -57.43 -28.81
C ARG A 465 0.27 -58.26 -30.00
N ASP A 466 -0.72 -57.79 -30.73
CA ASP A 466 -1.20 -58.44 -31.95
C ASP A 466 -0.31 -58.17 -33.18
N LEU A 467 0.52 -57.11 -33.18
CA LEU A 467 1.44 -56.84 -34.28
C LEU A 467 2.44 -57.98 -34.48
N GLU A 468 3.01 -58.55 -33.41
CA GLU A 468 3.91 -59.71 -33.52
C GLU A 468 3.19 -60.99 -34.02
N LYS A 469 1.88 -61.15 -33.74
CA LYS A 469 1.08 -62.25 -34.31
C LYS A 469 0.89 -62.05 -35.81
N VAL A 470 0.47 -60.86 -36.23
CA VAL A 470 0.25 -60.50 -37.65
C VAL A 470 1.55 -60.55 -38.43
N LYS A 471 2.69 -60.22 -37.81
CA LYS A 471 4.05 -60.36 -38.37
C LYS A 471 4.47 -61.82 -38.58
N ALA A 472 4.13 -62.72 -37.65
CA ALA A 472 4.36 -64.16 -37.81
C ALA A 472 3.44 -64.74 -38.91
N GLU A 473 2.18 -64.32 -38.95
CA GLU A 473 1.23 -64.67 -40.01
C GLU A 473 1.69 -64.14 -41.38
N LEU A 474 2.22 -62.91 -41.44
CA LEU A 474 2.78 -62.31 -42.65
C LEU A 474 3.95 -63.14 -43.20
N ALA A 475 4.87 -63.56 -42.32
CA ALA A 475 5.98 -64.43 -42.70
C ALA A 475 5.49 -65.81 -43.21
N GLN A 476 4.43 -66.36 -42.60
CA GLN A 476 3.78 -67.58 -43.10
C GLN A 476 3.15 -67.36 -44.48
N LYS A 477 2.40 -66.27 -44.69
CA LYS A 477 1.77 -65.96 -45.99
C LYS A 477 2.78 -65.63 -47.08
N GLN A 478 3.91 -65.00 -46.73
CA GLN A 478 5.04 -64.81 -47.63
C GLN A 478 5.65 -66.15 -48.07
N ALA A 479 5.80 -67.12 -47.15
CA ALA A 479 6.27 -68.46 -47.46
C ALA A 479 5.27 -69.28 -48.29
N GLU A 480 3.96 -69.19 -48.00
CA GLU A 480 2.89 -69.80 -48.80
C GLU A 480 2.88 -69.23 -50.24
N TYR A 481 3.01 -67.90 -50.39
CA TYR A 481 3.12 -67.23 -51.69
C TYR A 481 4.38 -67.66 -52.45
N GLN A 482 5.56 -67.69 -51.82
CA GLN A 482 6.79 -68.15 -52.48
C GLN A 482 6.76 -69.65 -52.82
N ALA A 483 6.10 -70.49 -52.04
CA ALA A 483 5.90 -71.90 -52.38
C ALA A 483 4.99 -72.07 -53.61
N ALA A 484 3.88 -71.30 -53.68
CA ALA A 484 2.99 -71.29 -54.83
C ALA A 484 3.67 -70.72 -56.09
N ASP A 485 4.48 -69.67 -55.94
CA ASP A 485 5.25 -69.10 -57.05
C ASP A 485 6.35 -70.05 -57.54
N LYS A 486 7.10 -70.69 -56.62
CA LYS A 486 8.07 -71.72 -56.97
C LYS A 486 7.42 -72.85 -57.77
N ALA A 487 6.28 -73.37 -57.31
CA ALA A 487 5.55 -74.42 -58.01
C ALA A 487 5.07 -73.99 -59.42
N LEU A 488 4.71 -72.71 -59.59
CA LEU A 488 4.38 -72.15 -60.90
C LEU A 488 5.61 -72.02 -61.82
N ASN A 489 6.74 -71.55 -61.29
CA ASN A 489 8.01 -71.44 -62.04
C ASN A 489 8.56 -72.81 -62.46
N GLU A 490 8.49 -73.82 -61.58
CA GLU A 490 8.88 -75.20 -61.89
C GLU A 490 7.95 -75.82 -62.94
N ALA A 491 6.65 -75.52 -62.92
CA ALA A 491 5.73 -75.93 -63.98
C ALA A 491 6.00 -75.19 -65.31
N GLN A 492 6.39 -73.91 -65.27
CA GLN A 492 6.72 -73.11 -66.46
C GLN A 492 7.98 -73.59 -67.19
N SER A 493 8.92 -74.26 -66.51
CA SER A 493 10.17 -74.73 -67.15
C SER A 493 9.96 -75.80 -68.23
N THR A 494 8.77 -76.41 -68.30
CA THR A 494 8.41 -77.41 -69.34
C THR A 494 7.60 -76.83 -70.51
N LEU A 495 7.25 -75.53 -70.49
CA LEU A 495 6.36 -74.91 -71.48
C LEU A 495 6.98 -73.67 -72.13
N SER A 496 7.90 -73.88 -73.09
CA SER A 496 8.43 -72.81 -73.92
C SER A 496 7.39 -72.33 -74.95
N GLN A 497 6.59 -71.33 -74.56
CA GLN A 497 6.05 -70.22 -75.39
C GLN A 497 4.96 -69.49 -74.59
N GLY A 498 5.25 -68.28 -74.09
CA GLY A 498 4.21 -67.36 -73.65
C GLY A 498 3.28 -67.00 -74.82
N LYS A 499 1.97 -66.89 -74.57
CA LYS A 499 0.99 -66.59 -75.64
C LYS A 499 1.31 -65.24 -76.28
N GLN A 500 1.61 -65.24 -77.59
CA GLN A 500 2.08 -64.07 -78.35
C GLN A 500 3.40 -63.45 -77.83
N ALA A 501 4.23 -64.22 -77.12
CA ALA A 501 5.54 -63.76 -76.64
C ALA A 501 6.63 -63.86 -77.71
N VAL A 502 7.69 -63.07 -77.57
CA VAL A 502 8.85 -63.02 -78.47
C VAL A 502 10.14 -63.16 -77.66
N ALA A 503 10.97 -64.16 -77.99
CA ALA A 503 12.28 -64.37 -77.37
C ALA A 503 13.37 -64.38 -78.46
N VAL A 504 14.38 -63.52 -78.32
CA VAL A 504 15.46 -63.35 -79.31
C VAL A 504 16.82 -63.22 -78.59
N GLY A 505 17.60 -64.29 -78.61
CA GLY A 505 18.92 -64.40 -77.96
C GLY A 505 19.14 -65.78 -77.33
N ASP A 506 20.40 -66.19 -77.14
CA ASP A 506 20.71 -67.44 -76.43
C ASP A 506 20.14 -67.42 -75.01
N LYS A 507 19.51 -68.50 -74.57
CA LYS A 507 18.79 -68.61 -73.28
C LYS A 507 17.72 -67.54 -73.00
N SER A 508 17.34 -66.71 -73.99
CA SER A 508 16.28 -65.71 -73.82
C SER A 508 14.92 -66.40 -73.54
N LEU A 509 14.13 -65.80 -72.64
CA LEU A 509 12.97 -66.45 -72.03
C LEU A 509 11.79 -65.50 -71.93
N ALA A 510 10.82 -65.64 -72.83
CA ALA A 510 9.59 -64.85 -72.83
C ALA A 510 8.38 -65.73 -72.42
N LEU A 511 8.01 -65.67 -71.14
CA LEU A 511 6.96 -66.51 -70.54
C LEU A 511 5.62 -65.77 -70.32
N GLY A 512 5.63 -64.45 -70.18
CA GLY A 512 4.41 -63.66 -70.03
C GLY A 512 3.58 -63.59 -71.33
N GLU A 513 2.26 -63.46 -71.21
CA GLU A 513 1.40 -63.17 -72.38
C GLU A 513 1.85 -61.84 -73.00
N LYS A 514 2.15 -61.83 -74.31
CA LYS A 514 2.69 -60.68 -75.06
C LYS A 514 4.02 -60.12 -74.51
N SER A 515 4.83 -60.93 -73.84
CA SER A 515 6.15 -60.46 -73.35
C SER A 515 7.23 -60.50 -74.42
N VAL A 516 8.27 -59.67 -74.28
CA VAL A 516 9.41 -59.60 -75.22
C VAL A 516 10.72 -59.72 -74.44
N ALA A 517 11.52 -60.75 -74.73
CA ALA A 517 12.88 -60.92 -74.21
C ALA A 517 13.88 -60.74 -75.36
N LEU A 518 14.80 -59.77 -75.21
CA LEU A 518 15.77 -59.42 -76.25
C LEU A 518 17.20 -59.37 -75.70
N SER A 519 18.12 -60.03 -76.39
CA SER A 519 19.50 -60.37 -75.98
C SER A 519 19.62 -61.68 -75.17
N VAL A 520 20.87 -62.13 -75.01
CA VAL A 520 21.26 -63.32 -74.25
C VAL A 520 20.77 -63.26 -72.81
N ASP A 521 20.34 -64.40 -72.25
CA ASP A 521 19.90 -64.59 -70.86
C ASP A 521 18.81 -63.58 -70.37
N ALA A 522 18.13 -62.88 -71.29
CA ALA A 522 17.06 -61.93 -70.99
C ALA A 522 15.74 -62.66 -70.67
N ARG A 523 15.03 -62.25 -69.61
CA ARG A 523 13.89 -62.98 -69.03
C ARG A 523 12.68 -62.06 -68.85
N ALA A 524 11.72 -62.14 -69.77
CA ALA A 524 10.45 -61.43 -69.72
C ALA A 524 9.33 -62.34 -69.20
N LEU A 525 9.22 -62.40 -67.86
CA LEU A 525 8.36 -63.33 -67.14
C LEU A 525 6.91 -62.84 -67.02
N ALA A 526 6.71 -61.52 -66.99
CA ALA A 526 5.42 -60.90 -66.73
C ALA A 526 4.64 -60.50 -67.99
N LYS A 527 3.33 -60.31 -67.88
CA LYS A 527 2.44 -60.04 -69.01
C LYS A 527 2.66 -58.62 -69.56
N ASN A 528 2.68 -58.52 -70.89
CA ASN A 528 2.91 -57.26 -71.62
C ASN A 528 4.22 -56.56 -71.18
N SER A 529 5.24 -57.33 -70.78
CA SER A 529 6.52 -56.83 -70.28
C SER A 529 7.66 -56.99 -71.30
N VAL A 530 8.70 -56.17 -71.18
CA VAL A 530 9.88 -56.20 -72.05
C VAL A 530 11.15 -56.31 -71.20
N ALA A 531 11.94 -57.37 -71.39
CA ALA A 531 13.29 -57.49 -70.87
C ALA A 531 14.30 -57.11 -71.97
N LEU A 532 14.93 -55.95 -71.81
CA LEU A 532 15.75 -55.29 -72.83
C LEU A 532 17.24 -55.31 -72.47
N GLY A 533 18.00 -56.21 -73.10
CA GLY A 533 19.44 -56.32 -72.95
C GLY A 533 19.88 -57.54 -72.15
N ASP A 534 21.17 -57.86 -72.23
CA ASP A 534 21.78 -59.06 -71.66
C ASP A 534 21.43 -59.30 -70.18
N GLY A 535 21.03 -60.52 -69.81
CA GLY A 535 20.73 -60.92 -68.43
C GLY A 535 19.56 -60.19 -67.73
N SER A 536 18.80 -59.35 -68.45
CA SER A 536 17.76 -58.49 -67.85
C SER A 536 16.53 -59.28 -67.41
N LEU A 537 15.84 -58.80 -66.37
CA LEU A 537 14.65 -59.44 -65.79
C LEU A 537 13.47 -58.46 -65.81
N ALA A 538 12.39 -58.82 -66.51
CA ALA A 538 11.10 -58.14 -66.48
C ALA A 538 10.05 -59.05 -65.85
N ASP A 539 9.79 -58.82 -64.55
CA ASP A 539 8.98 -59.63 -63.65
C ASP A 539 7.67 -58.92 -63.20
N ARG A 540 7.43 -57.69 -63.71
CA ARG A 540 6.23 -56.89 -63.44
C ARG A 540 5.42 -56.65 -64.71
N ASP A 541 4.10 -56.79 -64.61
CA ASP A 541 3.17 -56.60 -65.73
C ASP A 541 3.25 -55.16 -66.29
N ASN A 542 3.14 -55.03 -67.61
CA ASN A 542 3.19 -53.75 -68.34
C ASN A 542 4.47 -52.92 -68.13
N SER A 543 5.60 -53.56 -67.81
CA SER A 543 6.88 -52.88 -67.55
C SER A 543 7.93 -53.10 -68.65
N VAL A 544 8.85 -52.14 -68.80
CA VAL A 544 10.10 -52.33 -69.54
C VAL A 544 11.24 -52.36 -68.52
N SER A 545 11.95 -53.48 -68.45
CA SER A 545 13.15 -53.61 -67.63
C SER A 545 14.39 -53.57 -68.51
N VAL A 546 15.33 -52.71 -68.14
CA VAL A 546 16.63 -52.51 -68.82
C VAL A 546 17.79 -53.21 -68.10
N GLY A 547 17.51 -54.08 -67.13
CA GLY A 547 18.51 -54.74 -66.29
C GLY A 547 17.87 -55.67 -65.27
N ARG A 548 18.46 -55.78 -64.09
CA ARG A 548 17.89 -56.45 -62.90
C ARG A 548 18.49 -55.84 -61.63
N GLU A 549 17.98 -56.21 -60.47
CA GLU A 549 18.52 -55.79 -59.16
C GLU A 549 20.04 -56.04 -59.07
N GLY A 550 20.79 -55.00 -58.70
CA GLY A 550 22.25 -55.00 -58.63
C GLY A 550 22.98 -54.99 -59.98
N GLN A 551 22.24 -54.94 -61.09
CA GLN A 551 22.73 -54.85 -62.48
C GLN A 551 21.81 -53.93 -63.31
N GLU A 552 21.54 -52.75 -62.76
CA GLU A 552 20.79 -51.66 -63.38
C GLU A 552 21.58 -51.03 -64.54
N ARG A 553 20.88 -50.34 -65.47
CA ARG A 553 21.51 -49.62 -66.58
C ARG A 553 21.04 -48.17 -66.66
N PHE A 554 21.96 -47.26 -66.96
CA PHE A 554 21.63 -45.87 -67.22
C PHE A 554 20.92 -45.70 -68.57
N LEU A 555 19.73 -45.11 -68.57
CA LEU A 555 19.13 -44.54 -69.78
C LEU A 555 19.81 -43.19 -70.03
N THR A 556 20.73 -43.16 -71.00
CA THR A 556 21.45 -41.93 -71.40
C THR A 556 20.73 -41.22 -72.55
N HIS A 557 21.05 -39.94 -72.76
CA HIS A 557 20.46 -39.09 -73.82
C HIS A 557 18.93 -38.92 -73.76
N VAL A 558 18.33 -39.11 -72.59
CA VAL A 558 16.90 -38.81 -72.34
C VAL A 558 16.68 -37.29 -72.38
N ALA A 559 15.87 -36.82 -73.34
CA ALA A 559 15.44 -35.43 -73.44
C ALA A 559 14.57 -35.03 -72.24
N ALA A 560 14.37 -33.72 -72.02
CA ALA A 560 13.47 -33.24 -70.97
C ALA A 560 12.02 -33.63 -71.29
N GLY A 561 11.33 -34.26 -70.33
CA GLY A 561 9.94 -34.68 -70.49
C GLY A 561 8.97 -33.48 -70.51
N ILE A 562 7.96 -33.54 -71.36
CA ILE A 562 6.98 -32.47 -71.61
C ILE A 562 5.56 -32.91 -71.21
N ALA A 563 5.18 -34.15 -71.54
CA ALA A 563 3.94 -34.76 -71.10
C ALA A 563 4.07 -35.41 -69.71
N LYS A 564 2.94 -35.59 -69.02
CA LYS A 564 2.88 -36.18 -67.65
C LYS A 564 3.37 -37.64 -67.56
N THR A 565 3.63 -38.29 -68.68
CA THR A 565 4.07 -39.68 -68.80
C THR A 565 5.46 -39.83 -69.42
N ASP A 566 6.14 -38.70 -69.71
CA ASP A 566 7.51 -38.72 -70.22
C ASP A 566 8.50 -38.99 -69.08
N ALA A 567 9.67 -39.53 -69.41
CA ALA A 567 10.74 -39.71 -68.43
C ALA A 567 11.37 -38.35 -68.05
N VAL A 568 11.46 -38.08 -66.75
CA VAL A 568 12.16 -36.90 -66.22
C VAL A 568 13.66 -37.16 -66.26
N ASN A 569 14.44 -36.23 -66.82
CA ASN A 569 15.90 -36.34 -66.84
C ASN A 569 16.56 -35.60 -65.66
N LYS A 570 17.86 -35.81 -65.45
CA LYS A 570 18.59 -35.21 -64.31
C LYS A 570 18.56 -33.68 -64.33
N GLY A 571 18.55 -33.04 -65.50
CA GLY A 571 18.51 -31.58 -65.61
C GLY A 571 17.25 -30.99 -64.99
N GLN A 572 16.08 -31.56 -65.31
CA GLN A 572 14.80 -31.15 -64.72
C GLN A 572 14.75 -31.33 -63.19
N LEU A 573 15.45 -32.34 -62.66
CA LEU A 573 15.56 -32.58 -61.21
C LEU A 573 16.57 -31.63 -60.53
N ASP A 574 17.67 -31.28 -61.21
CA ASP A 574 18.60 -30.25 -60.74
C ASP A 574 17.91 -28.87 -60.70
N GLU A 575 17.11 -28.54 -61.73
CA GLU A 575 16.31 -27.31 -61.82
C GLU A 575 15.25 -27.22 -60.70
N GLU A 576 14.53 -28.30 -60.41
CA GLU A 576 13.59 -28.37 -59.27
C GLU A 576 14.31 -28.16 -57.94
N ARG A 577 15.43 -28.85 -57.71
CA ARG A 577 16.23 -28.71 -56.49
C ARG A 577 16.68 -27.27 -56.29
N ASP A 578 17.19 -26.62 -57.34
CA ASP A 578 17.76 -25.28 -57.23
C ASP A 578 16.66 -24.22 -57.07
N ALA A 579 15.49 -24.43 -57.68
CA ALA A 579 14.29 -23.64 -57.40
C ALA A 579 13.81 -23.78 -55.95
N ARG A 580 13.81 -25.01 -55.38
CA ARG A 580 13.47 -25.25 -53.98
C ARG A 580 14.46 -24.55 -53.04
N ILE A 581 15.78 -24.71 -53.27
CA ILE A 581 16.83 -24.04 -52.47
C ILE A 581 16.67 -22.50 -52.51
N ALA A 582 16.27 -21.93 -53.65
CA ALA A 582 15.98 -20.50 -53.74
C ALA A 582 14.75 -20.10 -52.92
N GLY A 583 13.67 -20.90 -52.95
CA GLY A 583 12.46 -20.71 -52.13
C GLY A 583 12.73 -20.84 -50.62
N ASP A 584 13.50 -21.85 -50.20
CA ASP A 584 13.92 -22.05 -48.81
C ASP A 584 14.73 -20.83 -48.30
N LYS A 585 15.67 -20.35 -49.12
CA LYS A 585 16.48 -19.16 -48.81
C LYS A 585 15.63 -17.88 -48.72
N GLN A 586 14.63 -17.72 -49.57
CA GLN A 586 13.70 -16.59 -49.48
C GLN A 586 12.83 -16.67 -48.21
N THR A 587 12.33 -17.87 -47.87
CA THR A 587 11.52 -18.12 -46.68
C THR A 587 12.31 -17.84 -45.40
N LEU A 588 13.58 -18.29 -45.34
CA LEU A 588 14.49 -17.98 -44.24
C LEU A 588 14.72 -16.47 -44.10
N LYS A 589 14.94 -15.75 -45.22
CA LYS A 589 15.10 -14.29 -45.17
C LYS A 589 13.84 -13.61 -44.61
N GLN A 590 12.65 -14.01 -45.04
CA GLN A 590 11.39 -13.46 -44.53
C GLN A 590 11.19 -13.71 -43.03
N ALA A 591 11.61 -14.88 -42.53
CA ALA A 591 11.60 -15.18 -41.10
C ALA A 591 12.60 -14.29 -40.32
N MET A 592 13.81 -14.07 -40.85
CA MET A 592 14.79 -13.14 -40.26
C MET A 592 14.27 -11.70 -40.24
N ASP A 593 13.77 -11.20 -41.38
CA ASP A 593 13.22 -9.84 -41.51
C ASP A 593 12.10 -9.59 -40.49
N TYR A 594 11.21 -10.58 -40.28
CA TYR A 594 10.15 -10.52 -39.28
C TYR A 594 10.69 -10.52 -37.85
N THR A 595 11.69 -11.36 -37.54
CA THR A 595 12.35 -11.40 -36.22
C THR A 595 13.01 -10.07 -35.90
N ASP A 596 13.77 -9.48 -36.82
CA ASP A 596 14.48 -8.21 -36.63
C ASP A 596 13.49 -7.07 -36.35
N VAL A 597 12.39 -6.97 -37.10
CA VAL A 597 11.32 -5.99 -36.85
C VAL A 597 10.67 -6.18 -35.47
N SER A 598 10.47 -7.43 -35.04
CA SER A 598 9.90 -7.74 -33.72
C SER A 598 10.84 -7.35 -32.56
N ILE A 599 12.15 -7.47 -32.76
CA ILE A 599 13.18 -7.02 -31.81
C ILE A 599 13.20 -5.50 -31.75
N GLN A 600 13.30 -4.80 -32.88
CA GLN A 600 13.32 -3.33 -32.95
C GLN A 600 12.08 -2.70 -32.30
N TYR A 601 10.89 -3.27 -32.50
CA TYR A 601 9.67 -2.82 -31.84
C TYR A 601 9.72 -3.03 -30.31
N SER A 602 10.29 -4.16 -29.87
CA SER A 602 10.47 -4.48 -28.45
C SER A 602 11.48 -3.54 -27.78
N GLU A 603 12.61 -3.26 -28.43
CA GLU A 603 13.63 -2.29 -28.00
C GLU A 603 13.05 -0.88 -27.92
N ALA A 604 12.34 -0.41 -28.95
CA ALA A 604 11.68 0.90 -28.93
C ALA A 604 10.68 1.03 -27.76
N LYS A 605 9.93 -0.04 -27.48
CA LYS A 605 9.00 -0.09 -26.34
C LYS A 605 9.69 -0.23 -24.97
N ILE A 606 10.90 -0.78 -24.91
CA ILE A 606 11.74 -0.79 -23.70
C ILE A 606 12.32 0.60 -23.46
N ASN A 607 13.00 1.17 -24.46
CA ASN A 607 13.64 2.48 -24.40
C ASN A 607 12.63 3.57 -24.04
N LYS A 608 11.45 3.58 -24.67
CA LYS A 608 10.37 4.50 -24.32
C LYS A 608 9.99 4.42 -22.82
N ARG A 609 9.79 3.20 -22.29
CA ARG A 609 9.45 3.01 -20.87
C ARG A 609 10.58 3.41 -19.94
N ILE A 610 11.84 3.18 -20.32
CA ILE A 610 13.01 3.64 -19.54
C ILE A 610 13.00 5.18 -19.45
N THR A 611 12.76 5.90 -20.55
CA THR A 611 12.67 7.36 -20.55
C THR A 611 11.47 7.88 -19.75
N GLU A 612 10.28 7.28 -19.91
CA GLU A 612 9.08 7.63 -19.13
C GLU A 612 9.29 7.42 -17.62
N GLU A 613 9.98 6.34 -17.24
CA GLU A 613 10.25 6.00 -15.84
C GLU A 613 11.36 6.86 -15.22
N GLN A 614 12.41 7.17 -15.97
CA GLN A 614 13.44 8.16 -15.58
C GLN A 614 12.83 9.54 -15.34
N GLN A 615 11.95 10.00 -16.24
CA GLN A 615 11.26 11.28 -16.10
C GLN A 615 10.36 11.29 -14.86
N ALA A 616 9.60 10.21 -14.62
CA ALA A 616 8.75 10.09 -13.43
C ALA A 616 9.54 10.05 -12.11
N ARG A 617 10.76 9.48 -12.09
CA ARG A 617 11.67 9.59 -10.93
C ARG A 617 12.09 11.03 -10.69
N ILE A 618 12.56 11.74 -11.73
CA ILE A 618 13.01 13.13 -11.62
C ILE A 618 11.88 14.03 -11.11
N GLU A 619 10.67 13.89 -11.66
CA GLU A 619 9.50 14.65 -11.21
C GLU A 619 9.08 14.32 -9.77
N GLY A 620 9.20 13.05 -9.34
CA GLY A 620 8.95 12.63 -7.96
C GLY A 620 10.02 13.11 -6.98
N GLU A 621 11.29 13.12 -7.38
CA GLU A 621 12.42 13.66 -6.62
C GLU A 621 12.31 15.18 -6.47
N GLU A 622 11.95 15.91 -7.55
CA GLU A 622 11.69 17.35 -7.52
C GLU A 622 10.52 17.70 -6.60
N GLN A 623 9.40 16.97 -6.69
CA GLN A 623 8.25 17.15 -5.79
C GLN A 623 8.62 16.87 -4.33
N THR A 624 9.39 15.81 -4.06
CA THR A 624 9.84 15.45 -2.71
C THR A 624 10.79 16.50 -2.14
N LEU A 625 11.74 17.00 -2.94
CA LEU A 625 12.65 18.07 -2.56
C LEU A 625 11.91 19.40 -2.33
N ALA A 626 10.94 19.75 -3.19
CA ALA A 626 10.12 20.94 -3.01
C ALA A 626 9.25 20.87 -1.74
N ALA A 627 8.72 19.69 -1.39
CA ALA A 627 7.99 19.47 -0.14
C ALA A 627 8.90 19.56 1.10
N ALA A 628 10.09 18.95 1.04
CA ALA A 628 11.08 19.00 2.12
C ALA A 628 11.62 20.43 2.36
N ASN A 629 11.89 21.17 1.28
CA ASN A 629 12.27 22.58 1.35
C ASN A 629 11.13 23.41 1.95
N ARG A 630 9.89 23.31 1.44
CA ARG A 630 8.73 24.02 1.99
C ARG A 630 8.54 23.76 3.49
N TYR A 631 8.62 22.50 3.93
CA TYR A 631 8.50 22.16 5.35
C TYR A 631 9.63 22.79 6.19
N THR A 632 10.85 22.81 5.65
CA THR A 632 12.02 23.44 6.28
C THR A 632 11.86 24.95 6.36
N ASP A 633 11.43 25.61 5.29
CA ASP A 633 11.17 27.04 5.20
C ASP A 633 10.03 27.47 6.14
N GLU A 634 8.93 26.71 6.19
CA GLU A 634 7.80 26.95 7.11
C GLU A 634 8.23 26.80 8.57
N THR A 635 9.00 25.75 8.90
CA THR A 635 9.50 25.52 10.26
C THR A 635 10.53 26.58 10.66
N PHE A 636 11.46 26.92 9.77
CA PHE A 636 12.46 27.98 9.99
C PHE A 636 11.80 29.36 10.12
N GLY A 637 10.74 29.63 9.34
CA GLY A 637 9.93 30.83 9.45
C GLY A 637 9.19 30.94 10.79
N GLN A 638 8.58 29.85 11.27
CA GLN A 638 7.95 29.81 12.60
C GLN A 638 8.94 30.06 13.74
N VAL A 639 10.16 29.49 13.66
CA VAL A 639 11.21 29.73 14.66
C VAL A 639 11.75 31.16 14.58
N THR A 640 12.07 31.64 13.37
CA THR A 640 12.76 32.92 13.14
C THR A 640 11.86 34.14 13.33
N HIS A 641 10.56 34.01 13.06
CA HIS A 641 9.57 35.05 13.34
C HIS A 641 8.83 34.78 14.63
N THR A 642 7.91 33.80 14.66
CA THR A 642 7.00 33.62 15.80
C THR A 642 7.73 33.40 17.13
N VAL A 643 8.74 32.53 17.20
CA VAL A 643 9.44 32.28 18.48
C VAL A 643 10.38 33.43 18.85
N LEU A 644 11.19 33.93 17.92
CA LEU A 644 12.16 34.98 18.20
C LEU A 644 11.50 36.35 18.45
N ASP A 645 10.45 36.72 17.73
CA ASP A 645 9.75 37.99 17.92
C ASP A 645 8.85 37.96 19.17
N ASN A 646 8.28 36.81 19.55
CA ASN A 646 7.68 36.65 20.89
C ASN A 646 8.73 36.77 22.01
N ALA A 647 9.93 36.19 21.83
CA ALA A 647 11.01 36.30 22.80
C ALA A 647 11.52 37.74 22.93
N ARG A 648 11.64 38.48 21.82
CA ARG A 648 11.92 39.93 21.78
C ARG A 648 10.81 40.70 22.48
N GLN A 649 9.55 40.55 22.08
CA GLN A 649 8.42 41.29 22.65
C GLN A 649 8.28 41.03 24.17
N TYR A 650 8.49 39.80 24.64
CA TYR A 650 8.54 39.51 26.08
C TYR A 650 9.72 40.22 26.76
N THR A 651 10.91 40.16 26.15
CA THR A 651 12.12 40.84 26.65
C THR A 651 11.91 42.35 26.71
N ASP A 652 11.37 42.97 25.67
CA ASP A 652 11.07 44.40 25.58
C ASP A 652 9.98 44.82 26.57
N GLN A 653 8.95 43.99 26.79
CA GLN A 653 7.97 44.21 27.87
C GLN A 653 8.63 44.16 29.26
N ARG A 654 9.58 43.24 29.50
CA ARG A 654 10.31 43.18 30.77
C ARG A 654 11.29 44.33 30.94
N PHE A 655 12.00 44.74 29.89
CA PHE A 655 12.86 45.92 29.92
C PHE A 655 12.05 47.21 30.10
N SER A 656 10.90 47.36 29.44
CA SER A 656 9.99 48.48 29.66
C SER A 656 9.40 48.49 31.09
N GLN A 657 9.03 47.33 31.64
CA GLN A 657 8.61 47.22 33.05
C GLN A 657 9.75 47.56 34.03
N LEU A 658 11.00 47.24 33.68
CA LEU A 658 12.19 47.58 34.48
C LEU A 658 12.54 49.06 34.37
N ASP A 659 12.54 49.64 33.17
CA ASP A 659 12.82 51.05 32.89
C ASP A 659 11.77 51.97 33.54
N ASN A 660 10.49 51.60 33.49
CA ASN A 660 9.44 52.29 34.25
C ASN A 660 9.68 52.24 35.77
N LYS A 661 10.17 51.10 36.30
CA LYS A 661 10.53 50.99 37.72
C LYS A 661 11.77 51.82 38.07
N ILE A 662 12.80 51.82 37.23
CA ILE A 662 14.00 52.64 37.41
C ILE A 662 13.64 54.12 37.36
N SER A 663 12.83 54.55 36.39
CA SER A 663 12.30 55.92 36.27
C SER A 663 11.45 56.34 37.48
N GLN A 664 10.64 55.43 38.05
CA GLN A 664 9.91 55.69 39.29
C GLN A 664 10.85 55.80 40.49
N VAL A 665 11.89 54.96 40.57
CA VAL A 665 12.91 55.02 41.64
C VAL A 665 13.73 56.30 41.54
N GLU A 666 14.14 56.74 40.35
CA GLU A 666 14.81 58.03 40.17
C GLU A 666 13.91 59.19 40.59
N LYS A 667 12.63 59.21 40.15
CA LYS A 667 11.70 60.29 40.54
C LYS A 667 11.47 60.35 42.04
N ARG A 668 11.29 59.20 42.71
CA ARG A 668 11.19 59.15 44.18
C ARG A 668 12.49 59.55 44.87
N ALA A 669 13.65 59.15 44.35
CA ALA A 669 14.94 59.58 44.88
C ALA A 669 15.15 61.09 44.74
N ASN A 670 14.89 61.66 43.57
CA ASN A 670 14.98 63.11 43.32
C ASN A 670 14.02 63.88 44.24
N ALA A 671 12.78 63.39 44.40
CA ALA A 671 11.77 64.00 45.26
C ALA A 671 12.09 63.85 46.75
N GLY A 672 12.70 62.74 47.18
CA GLY A 672 13.25 62.56 48.52
C GLY A 672 14.40 63.51 48.82
N ILE A 673 15.34 63.68 47.87
CA ILE A 673 16.44 64.66 47.97
C ILE A 673 15.88 66.09 48.03
N ALA A 674 14.89 66.43 47.21
CA ALA A 674 14.20 67.72 47.29
C ALA A 674 13.53 67.93 48.66
N GLY A 675 12.90 66.89 49.23
CA GLY A 675 12.30 66.91 50.57
C GLY A 675 13.33 67.17 51.68
N VAL A 676 14.46 66.46 51.67
CA VAL A 676 15.55 66.68 52.63
C VAL A 676 16.21 68.04 52.44
N THR A 677 16.33 68.52 51.19
CA THR A 677 16.82 69.87 50.88
C THR A 677 15.89 70.96 51.42
N ALA A 678 14.57 70.76 51.30
CA ALA A 678 13.58 71.64 51.90
C ALA A 678 13.70 71.63 53.43
N ILE A 679 13.79 70.44 54.06
CA ILE A 679 13.94 70.29 55.52
C ILE A 679 15.22 70.97 56.04
N SER A 680 16.36 70.82 55.35
CA SER A 680 17.64 71.42 55.77
C SER A 680 17.65 72.94 55.61
N SER A 681 16.79 73.49 54.75
CA SER A 681 16.67 74.93 54.46
C SER A 681 15.67 75.66 55.36
N ILE A 682 15.01 74.99 56.30
CA ILE A 682 14.03 75.63 57.21
C ILE A 682 14.75 76.63 58.15
N PRO A 683 14.39 77.93 58.13
CA PRO A 683 14.89 78.89 59.11
C PRO A 683 14.16 78.74 60.45
N TYR A 684 14.88 78.93 61.56
CA TYR A 684 14.31 78.95 62.91
C TYR A 684 14.85 80.13 63.71
N VAL A 685 13.97 80.78 64.48
CA VAL A 685 14.33 81.90 65.34
C VAL A 685 14.91 81.35 66.65
N ASN A 686 16.20 81.59 66.88
CA ASN A 686 16.93 80.99 68.01
C ASN A 686 16.74 81.71 69.37
N SER A 687 16.16 82.91 69.39
CA SER A 687 15.79 83.62 70.62
C SER A 687 14.58 83.00 71.32
N GLU A 688 13.63 82.48 70.55
CA GLU A 688 12.34 82.04 71.06
C GLU A 688 12.35 80.60 71.60
N ARG A 689 11.48 80.33 72.58
CA ARG A 689 11.22 78.97 73.08
C ARG A 689 10.55 78.07 72.05
N PHE A 690 9.77 78.65 71.14
CA PHE A 690 9.08 77.96 70.05
C PHE A 690 9.29 78.73 68.75
N SER A 691 9.62 78.03 67.67
CA SER A 691 9.70 78.60 66.32
C SER A 691 9.09 77.63 65.32
N PHE A 692 8.15 78.11 64.53
CA PHE A 692 7.70 77.45 63.30
C PHE A 692 8.53 77.97 62.12
N GLY A 693 8.78 77.14 61.13
CA GLY A 693 9.47 77.51 59.89
C GLY A 693 8.97 76.68 58.71
N MET A 694 9.08 77.27 57.51
CA MET A 694 8.75 76.62 56.24
C MET A 694 9.89 76.86 55.25
N ALA A 695 10.09 75.92 54.33
CA ALA A 695 11.04 76.06 53.22
C ALA A 695 10.60 75.24 52.00
N MET A 696 11.20 75.52 50.86
CA MET A 696 11.03 74.75 49.62
C MET A 696 12.38 74.22 49.15
N GLY A 697 12.37 73.06 48.52
CA GLY A 697 13.55 72.38 48.00
C GLY A 697 13.31 71.91 46.57
N HIS A 698 14.36 71.97 45.75
CA HIS A 698 14.32 71.63 44.33
C HIS A 698 15.55 70.80 43.97
N TYR A 699 15.36 69.65 43.31
CA TYR A 699 16.45 68.80 42.86
C TYR A 699 16.07 68.08 41.55
N ARG A 700 16.87 68.27 40.49
CA ARG A 700 16.58 67.81 39.12
C ARG A 700 15.18 68.22 38.65
N ASP A 701 14.28 67.25 38.45
CA ASP A 701 12.88 67.41 38.03
C ASP A 701 11.88 67.46 39.21
N ALA A 702 12.38 67.34 40.44
CA ALA A 702 11.58 67.17 41.63
C ALA A 702 11.58 68.39 42.56
N GLN A 703 10.45 68.57 43.25
CA GLN A 703 10.16 69.72 44.10
C GLN A 703 9.49 69.25 45.40
N ALA A 704 9.79 69.92 46.50
CA ALA A 704 9.21 69.61 47.80
C ALA A 704 9.00 70.87 48.66
N ILE A 705 8.00 70.79 49.54
CA ILE A 705 7.72 71.79 50.57
C ILE A 705 7.95 71.12 51.92
N ALA A 706 8.68 71.78 52.81
CA ALA A 706 8.90 71.34 54.17
C ALA A 706 8.39 72.36 55.19
N THR A 707 7.92 71.82 56.32
CA THR A 707 7.53 72.59 57.50
C THR A 707 8.17 71.97 58.73
N GLY A 708 8.56 72.79 59.70
CA GLY A 708 9.20 72.30 60.91
C GLY A 708 8.85 73.15 62.12
N VAL A 709 8.82 72.49 63.28
CA VAL A 709 8.71 73.13 64.59
C VAL A 709 9.98 72.90 65.39
N GLN A 710 10.44 73.96 66.04
CA GLN A 710 11.57 73.95 66.96
C GLN A 710 11.07 74.30 68.36
N TYR A 711 11.47 73.52 69.36
CA TYR A 711 11.22 73.77 70.76
C TYR A 711 12.54 73.77 71.56
N LYS A 712 12.72 74.78 72.42
CA LYS A 712 13.90 74.92 73.28
C LYS A 712 13.50 74.80 74.76
N PRO A 713 13.64 73.60 75.37
CA PRO A 713 13.32 73.39 76.79
C PRO A 713 14.15 74.27 77.73
N THR A 714 15.43 74.45 77.40
CA THR A 714 16.40 75.31 78.11
C THR A 714 17.19 76.16 77.09
N ALA A 715 17.99 77.12 77.56
CA ALA A 715 18.83 77.95 76.68
C ALA A 715 19.78 77.12 75.79
N ASN A 716 20.28 76.01 76.35
CA ASN A 716 21.31 75.14 75.78
C ASN A 716 20.78 73.88 75.07
N THR A 717 19.47 73.64 75.09
CA THR A 717 18.85 72.44 74.48
C THR A 717 17.89 72.81 73.36
N ASN A 718 17.83 71.97 72.33
CA ASN A 718 17.03 72.23 71.14
C ASN A 718 16.44 70.92 70.58
N VAL A 719 15.13 70.88 70.38
CA VAL A 719 14.39 69.80 69.73
C VAL A 719 13.77 70.34 68.44
N ARG A 720 13.95 69.64 67.32
CA ARG A 720 13.29 69.92 66.03
C ARG A 720 12.46 68.72 65.59
N LEU A 721 11.28 69.00 65.03
CA LEU A 721 10.44 68.02 64.34
C LEU A 721 10.01 68.62 63.00
N ASN A 722 10.38 67.94 61.92
CA ASN A 722 10.28 68.41 60.55
C ASN A 722 9.54 67.40 59.69
N ALA A 723 8.69 67.89 58.79
CA ALA A 723 8.00 67.09 57.78
C ALA A 723 8.12 67.75 56.40
N SER A 724 8.18 66.94 55.35
CA SER A 724 8.16 67.42 53.97
C SER A 724 7.32 66.52 53.07
N TRP A 725 6.67 67.16 52.10
CA TRP A 725 5.86 66.54 51.06
C TRP A 725 6.43 66.93 49.70
N ASN A 726 6.53 65.97 48.79
CA ASN A 726 7.19 66.16 47.50
C ASN A 726 6.28 65.80 46.31
N ASN A 727 6.65 66.26 45.12
CA ASN A 727 5.91 65.98 43.88
C ASN A 727 6.05 64.52 43.38
N GLY A 728 6.83 63.68 44.07
CA GLY A 728 6.84 62.22 43.90
C GLY A 728 5.73 61.49 44.67
N GLY A 729 5.00 62.20 45.55
CA GLY A 729 3.96 61.64 46.42
C GLY A 729 4.46 61.08 47.74
N ASP A 730 5.77 61.10 47.99
CA ASP A 730 6.37 60.61 49.23
C ASP A 730 6.37 61.70 50.32
N THR A 731 6.27 61.28 51.57
CA THR A 731 6.38 62.15 52.76
C THR A 731 7.61 61.74 53.56
N SER A 732 8.46 62.70 53.92
CA SER A 732 9.65 62.46 54.76
C SER A 732 9.53 63.23 56.07
N ILE A 733 9.75 62.54 57.20
CA ILE A 733 9.70 63.11 58.56
C ILE A 733 11.07 62.92 59.21
N GLY A 734 11.58 63.97 59.86
CA GLY A 734 12.85 63.95 60.59
C GLY A 734 12.72 64.65 61.94
N ALA A 735 13.24 64.02 62.99
CA ALA A 735 13.38 64.62 64.31
C ALA A 735 14.87 64.77 64.66
N GLY A 736 15.22 65.84 65.37
CA GLY A 736 16.59 66.12 65.77
C GLY A 736 16.67 66.72 67.17
N PHE A 737 17.71 66.36 67.92
CA PHE A 737 18.01 66.88 69.25
C PHE A 737 19.45 67.38 69.29
N ALA A 738 19.67 68.53 69.93
CA ALA A 738 20.99 69.11 70.13
C ALA A 738 21.13 69.69 71.53
N VAL A 739 22.34 69.58 72.08
CA VAL A 739 22.75 70.17 73.36
C VAL A 739 24.07 70.90 73.14
N GLY A 740 24.17 72.15 73.60
CA GLY A 740 25.43 72.89 73.70
C GLY A 740 25.91 72.99 75.14
N TRP A 741 27.22 73.03 75.35
CA TRP A 741 27.87 73.17 76.65
C TRP A 741 28.94 74.27 76.59
#